data_AF-A0A059BAA0-F1
#
_entry.id   AF-A0A059BAA0-F1
#
_cell.length_a   1.000
_cell.length_b   1.000
_cell.length_c   1.000
_cell.angle_alpha   90.00
_cell.angle_beta   90.00
_cell.angle_gamma   90.00
#
_symmetry.space_group_name_H-M   'P 1'
#
loop_
_entity.id
_entity.type
_entity.pdbx_description
1 polymer ?
#
loop_
_entity_poly.entity_id
_entity_poly.type
_entity_poly.pdbx_seq_one_letter_code
_entity_poly.pdbx_strand_id
1 'polypeptide(L)'
;MHGRYDEEVDSGEDQAVFIINPGNKKALGVSSNVVRVHRRMKRKGVSWRSGQKIKILKGACAGVHKKNVYATLEYFLLEGLQGDGGGVPDEKGCILNKHDGNICLEVQSSVSIPIGVIDSGELVAVGKFEWECQLEKQRLKAPSSIDLLDANQCEELGIHEALPVHAPIPAGQDPPKEIVAVVRPANFSYSTAPKNLDQKYIVKNKMEMSMEVKFSGDSDIFRESILYSSRVTPSYYRGYHGLYIFSLQHKSHELFQKSGIYKFLLHMDETSCKNYEKEVTVLASAEVGRWQLLGYDKNEHLRVRVGSCFPPLDVACYDKYGNLIPFPSTPKVNLQFKMGNGMLICVKKMKAGLSSDKRTLRIKDILIESGDLDIIRPNYEGTMLLCPPDESLSISIPCKVIPGHVRRVLAHPSMRSIQMLPGCIVQELKLEMFDAYGNHALKGSELLLKVEGFSIKDQMGKKHKVDRDGFVHLSGMLKVTAGYNQNVSLSVTTGGEEIFKEELQTEKRELRVAEPVPQLCAAGSQLENFVFEIVDTEGNLDENIHNDEENGHFHTLSIKLDSSVTKTTTLYAFQKGRCTIPSLTVPRDAGCFSFSAVHSRHRELSLSIKIGTQPSSDLQHEIQTLCPNTNIMMLQDKSTPNNIGNLCLVTYNYCSSLALEETALCIEHRERVLEETGSRIEHRERVLKLLRDRKVEIEQSLVELGDLNQVRTKMIAQLMVDFHQNHVGCDYSLCLANPVVTSRTYITKLEEMTDMIENRDGSAASVLCELIRNFASERPHGGSRDGIIGVVALLGTICNIELSRILAKYLGEDQMLGIVCTNSETAFSLETYDKNGEVDLQNAVYAKAAELGKSISGEFRVICLEEISPYRGEIEGCDPQRKLAFPHPTLPSGEIPPGFMGYAVNMVDIDFDHLATRTTEGLGLRETLFYRLFGKLQVYDTREHMKQASVCIDHGAVSLDGGIIREDGLISLGFWKPDIIFPVVTSEIHINTLPESTQVGMQIAEAMSELRVTLCKIRKITRACEEDKRQFLGKTKDFVSNGHSRGFNEKSLSEGGILPG
;
A
#
# COMPACT_ATOMS: atom_id res chain seq x y z
N MET A 1 101.08 64.79 33.58
CA MET A 1 99.80 64.13 33.23
C MET A 1 98.62 64.88 33.85
N HIS A 2 98.38 66.15 33.48
CA HIS A 2 97.25 66.92 34.01
C HIS A 2 96.50 67.73 32.93
N GLY A 3 97.20 68.40 32.01
CA GLY A 3 96.57 69.22 30.96
C GLY A 3 95.67 68.52 29.90
N ARG A 4 95.33 67.23 30.05
CA ARG A 4 94.21 66.58 29.33
C ARG A 4 92.98 66.30 30.21
N TYR A 5 93.13 66.36 31.53
CA TYR A 5 92.02 66.29 32.47
C TYR A 5 91.37 67.65 32.65
N ASP A 6 92.15 68.73 32.63
CA ASP A 6 91.66 70.09 32.92
C ASP A 6 90.62 70.58 31.89
N GLU A 7 90.68 70.15 30.62
CA GLU A 7 89.63 70.44 29.61
C GLU A 7 88.32 69.64 29.81
N GLU A 8 88.37 68.49 30.50
CA GLU A 8 87.20 67.65 30.81
C GLU A 8 86.62 67.90 32.22
N VAL A 9 87.22 68.79 33.02
CA VAL A 9 86.67 69.24 34.31
C VAL A 9 85.52 70.24 34.10
N ASP A 10 85.64 71.15 33.14
CA ASP A 10 84.66 72.22 32.86
C ASP A 10 83.55 71.84 31.86
N SER A 11 83.47 70.56 31.44
CA SER A 11 82.46 70.10 30.48
C SER A 11 81.07 69.83 31.08
N GLY A 12 80.95 69.68 32.41
CA GLY A 12 79.67 69.47 33.09
C GLY A 12 79.05 70.80 33.56
N GLU A 13 77.77 71.04 33.25
CA GLU A 13 77.04 72.24 33.72
C GLU A 13 76.31 71.98 35.06
N ASP A 14 76.34 70.75 35.57
CA ASP A 14 75.71 70.35 36.83
C ASP A 14 76.66 69.54 37.73
N GLN A 15 76.28 69.38 39.01
CA GLN A 15 77.08 68.64 39.97
C GLN A 15 77.15 67.15 39.60
N ALA A 16 78.36 66.66 39.36
CA ALA A 16 78.61 65.27 39.00
C ALA A 16 78.12 64.29 40.09
N VAL A 17 77.43 63.24 39.67
CA VAL A 17 77.16 62.07 40.51
C VAL A 17 78.23 61.02 40.24
N PHE A 18 78.96 60.60 41.28
CA PHE A 18 80.04 59.63 41.15
C PHE A 18 79.54 58.21 41.35
N ILE A 19 79.83 57.32 40.39
CA ILE A 19 79.62 55.88 40.50
C ILE A 19 80.96 55.20 40.70
N ILE A 20 81.11 54.51 41.82
CA ILE A 20 82.33 53.78 42.18
C ILE A 20 82.15 52.30 41.81
N ASN A 21 83.08 51.80 41.00
CA ASN A 21 83.18 50.45 40.47
C ASN A 21 81.87 49.91 39.84
N PRO A 22 81.39 50.52 38.72
CA PRO A 22 80.12 50.13 38.09
C PRO A 22 80.11 48.64 37.69
N GLY A 23 79.03 47.93 38.03
CA GLY A 23 78.89 46.50 37.70
C GLY A 23 78.81 46.20 36.20
N ASN A 24 78.19 47.10 35.43
CA ASN A 24 77.90 46.91 34.00
C ASN A 24 78.82 47.74 33.07
N LYS A 25 80.13 47.77 33.33
CA LYS A 25 81.15 48.53 32.54
C LYS A 25 80.97 48.42 31.02
N LYS A 26 80.71 47.20 30.52
CA LYS A 26 80.53 46.93 29.08
C LYS A 26 79.26 47.54 28.47
N ALA A 27 78.16 47.65 29.22
CA ALA A 27 76.90 48.27 28.74
C ALA A 27 76.95 49.81 28.83
N LEU A 28 77.75 50.32 29.77
CA LEU A 28 77.99 51.75 30.00
C LEU A 28 79.06 52.35 29.06
N GLY A 29 79.82 51.53 28.33
CA GLY A 29 80.91 52.02 27.47
C GLY A 29 82.11 52.59 28.25
N VAL A 30 82.32 52.15 29.49
CA VAL A 30 83.33 52.71 30.41
C VAL A 30 84.37 51.67 30.82
N SER A 31 85.64 52.10 30.82
CA SER A 31 86.78 51.30 31.27
C SER A 31 87.21 51.61 32.72
N SER A 32 86.83 52.78 33.24
CA SER A 32 87.24 53.28 34.55
C SER A 32 86.53 52.58 35.73
N ASN A 33 87.19 52.62 36.90
CA ASN A 33 86.60 52.22 38.19
C ASN A 33 85.84 53.37 38.86
N VAL A 34 85.86 54.58 38.30
CA VAL A 34 85.04 55.72 38.72
C VAL A 34 84.39 56.30 37.46
N VAL A 35 83.14 56.76 37.56
CA VAL A 35 82.43 57.42 36.45
C VAL A 35 81.69 58.63 36.98
N ARG A 36 81.94 59.80 36.39
CA ARG A 36 81.14 61.02 36.58
C ARG A 36 79.90 60.97 35.71
N VAL A 37 78.72 61.00 36.33
CA VAL A 37 77.41 61.06 35.67
C VAL A 37 76.84 62.48 35.79
N HIS A 38 76.52 63.08 34.66
CA HIS A 38 75.94 64.41 34.54
C HIS A 38 74.55 64.37 33.89
N ARG A 39 73.68 65.31 34.26
CA ARG A 39 72.40 65.57 33.57
C ARG A 39 72.48 66.78 32.64
N ARG A 40 73.54 67.60 32.71
CA ARG A 40 73.79 68.70 31.78
C ARG A 40 75.27 68.79 31.44
N MET A 41 75.57 68.97 30.15
CA MET A 41 76.95 69.17 29.70
C MET A 41 77.03 70.30 28.67
N LYS A 42 78.19 70.95 28.59
CA LYS A 42 78.52 71.90 27.54
C LYS A 42 79.74 71.39 26.78
N ARG A 43 79.61 71.20 25.47
CA ARG A 43 80.71 70.73 24.61
C ARG A 43 80.67 71.44 23.27
N LYS A 44 81.83 71.89 22.79
CA LYS A 44 81.98 72.76 21.59
C LYS A 44 81.00 73.95 21.55
N GLY A 45 80.78 74.58 22.71
CA GLY A 45 79.90 75.76 22.84
C GLY A 45 78.40 75.47 22.94
N VAL A 46 77.95 74.23 22.71
CA VAL A 46 76.53 73.83 22.79
C VAL A 46 76.25 73.18 24.15
N SER A 47 75.19 73.62 24.83
CA SER A 47 74.66 72.97 26.04
C SER A 47 73.63 71.90 25.68
N TRP A 48 73.77 70.73 26.30
CA TRP A 48 72.92 69.56 26.13
C TRP A 48 72.38 69.13 27.50
N ARG A 49 71.14 68.65 27.55
CA ARG A 49 70.47 68.25 28.81
C ARG A 49 69.77 66.90 28.73
N SER A 50 69.68 66.25 29.90
CA SER A 50 68.75 65.15 30.16
C SER A 50 67.31 65.51 29.78
N GLY A 51 66.59 64.55 29.20
CA GLY A 51 65.25 64.71 28.62
C GLY A 51 65.21 65.38 27.24
N GLN A 52 66.34 65.84 26.70
CA GLN A 52 66.37 66.49 25.38
C GLN A 52 66.16 65.48 24.26
N LYS A 53 65.24 65.80 23.34
CA LYS A 53 65.00 65.01 22.14
C LYS A 53 66.06 65.31 21.09
N ILE A 54 66.68 64.27 20.55
CA ILE A 54 67.87 64.31 19.70
C ILE A 54 67.71 63.40 18.47
N LYS A 55 68.51 63.66 17.44
CA LYS A 55 68.58 62.95 16.18
C LYS A 55 70.04 62.68 15.86
N ILE A 56 70.39 61.40 15.83
CA ILE A 56 71.71 60.89 15.47
C ILE A 56 71.69 60.67 13.96
N LEU A 57 72.63 61.27 13.24
CA LEU A 57 72.72 61.14 11.78
C LEU A 57 73.20 59.73 11.37
N LYS A 58 72.72 59.27 10.21
CA LYS A 58 73.13 58.00 9.60
C LYS A 58 74.65 58.00 9.37
N GLY A 59 75.34 57.05 10.01
CA GLY A 59 76.79 56.87 9.91
C GLY A 59 77.55 57.20 11.20
N ALA A 60 76.95 57.96 12.11
CA ALA A 60 77.66 58.59 13.23
C ALA A 60 78.30 57.62 14.24
N CYS A 61 77.71 56.45 14.46
CA CYS A 61 78.25 55.45 15.38
C CYS A 61 77.79 54.03 15.03
N ALA A 62 78.44 53.05 15.67
CA ALA A 62 78.06 51.64 15.60
C ALA A 62 76.58 51.44 15.95
N GLY A 63 75.83 50.81 15.05
CA GLY A 63 74.37 50.62 15.13
C GLY A 63 73.54 51.62 14.30
N VAL A 64 74.06 52.79 13.94
CA VAL A 64 73.30 53.87 13.25
C VAL A 64 73.61 53.93 11.74
N HIS A 65 73.75 52.77 11.10
CA HIS A 65 74.29 52.69 9.72
C HIS A 65 73.29 52.94 8.59
N LYS A 66 71.99 52.70 8.80
CA LYS A 66 71.00 52.66 7.70
C LYS A 66 70.10 53.89 7.61
N LYS A 67 69.72 54.50 8.73
CA LYS A 67 68.80 55.65 8.83
C LYS A 67 69.18 56.50 10.04
N ASN A 68 68.74 57.76 10.06
CA ASN A 68 68.85 58.62 11.26
C ASN A 68 68.03 58.01 12.40
N VAL A 69 68.57 58.05 13.62
CA VAL A 69 67.92 57.52 14.83
C VAL A 69 67.47 58.69 15.70
N TYR A 70 66.22 58.65 16.18
CA TYR A 70 65.64 59.66 17.05
C TYR A 70 65.61 59.13 18.48
N ALA A 71 66.06 59.93 19.44
CA ALA A 71 66.26 59.49 20.82
C ALA A 71 65.93 60.56 21.86
N THR A 72 65.72 60.12 23.10
CA THR A 72 65.79 60.95 24.31
C THR A 72 67.20 60.82 24.86
N LEU A 73 67.86 61.93 25.15
CA LEU A 73 69.12 61.92 25.87
C LEU A 73 68.85 61.84 27.38
N GLU A 74 69.46 60.90 28.08
CA GLU A 74 69.17 60.64 29.51
C GLU A 74 70.27 61.15 30.46
N TYR A 75 71.52 60.71 30.26
CA TYR A 75 72.67 61.06 31.08
C TYR A 75 73.94 61.18 30.23
N PHE A 76 74.93 61.90 30.75
CA PHE A 76 76.27 61.98 30.18
C PHE A 76 77.28 61.32 31.12
N LEU A 77 78.22 60.54 30.57
CA LEU A 77 79.25 59.83 31.31
C LEU A 77 80.63 60.38 30.90
N LEU A 78 81.45 60.82 31.88
CA LEU A 78 82.73 61.48 31.63
C LEU A 78 83.90 60.82 32.38
N GLU A 79 84.57 59.84 31.76
CA GLU A 79 85.96 59.43 32.08
C GLU A 79 86.50 58.33 31.15
N GLY A 80 87.78 58.38 30.77
CA GLY A 80 88.55 57.23 30.29
C GLY A 80 88.19 56.68 28.90
N LEU A 81 88.41 57.49 27.85
CA LEU A 81 88.13 57.17 26.44
C LEU A 81 88.80 55.88 25.93
N GLN A 82 88.03 54.80 25.80
CA GLN A 82 88.15 53.83 24.70
C GLN A 82 86.90 52.92 24.58
N GLY A 83 86.16 53.05 23.48
CA GLY A 83 85.23 52.01 22.99
C GLY A 83 83.72 52.22 23.22
N ASP A 84 83.04 52.69 22.17
CA ASP A 84 81.67 52.43 21.70
C ASP A 84 80.56 51.86 22.62
N GLY A 85 79.44 52.58 22.63
CA GLY A 85 78.06 52.07 22.80
C GLY A 85 77.06 52.87 21.92
N GLY A 86 75.77 52.49 21.86
CA GLY A 86 74.71 53.11 21.02
C GLY A 86 73.65 53.92 21.81
N GLY A 87 72.40 54.14 21.33
CA GLY A 87 71.31 54.80 22.11
C GLY A 87 69.92 54.12 22.01
N VAL A 88 68.92 54.61 22.79
CA VAL A 88 67.41 54.42 22.75
C VAL A 88 66.81 53.01 23.05
N PRO A 89 65.57 52.83 23.61
CA PRO A 89 64.46 53.81 23.77
C PRO A 89 63.54 53.85 25.04
N ASP A 90 62.55 54.77 24.94
CA ASP A 90 61.71 55.53 25.91
C ASP A 90 60.84 54.82 26.98
N GLU A 91 60.77 53.48 27.09
CA GLU A 91 59.83 52.80 28.02
C GLU A 91 60.49 52.08 29.22
N LYS A 92 61.80 51.88 29.17
CA LYS A 92 62.64 51.40 30.27
C LYS A 92 63.97 52.14 30.23
N GLY A 93 63.93 53.39 30.71
CA GLY A 93 65.08 54.30 30.71
C GLY A 93 66.20 53.90 31.68
N CYS A 94 67.31 54.63 31.67
CA CYS A 94 68.34 54.50 32.69
C CYS A 94 67.81 54.94 34.07
N ILE A 95 67.86 54.06 35.07
CA ILE A 95 67.50 54.40 36.45
C ILE A 95 68.75 54.51 37.31
N LEU A 96 68.84 55.59 38.08
CA LEU A 96 69.97 55.88 38.95
C LEU A 96 69.58 55.55 40.39
N ASN A 97 69.84 54.30 40.80
CA ASN A 97 69.43 53.71 42.06
C ASN A 97 70.51 53.85 43.14
N LYS A 98 70.10 53.86 44.41
CA LYS A 98 70.99 53.90 45.58
C LYS A 98 70.78 52.66 46.44
N HIS A 99 71.76 51.76 46.44
CA HIS A 99 71.76 50.52 47.25
C HIS A 99 72.92 50.58 48.25
N ASP A 100 72.61 50.43 49.54
CA ASP A 100 73.57 50.35 50.65
C ASP A 100 74.69 51.41 50.63
N GLY A 101 74.31 52.66 50.33
CA GLY A 101 75.21 53.80 50.25
C GLY A 101 75.91 53.99 48.90
N ASN A 102 76.01 52.95 48.08
CA ASN A 102 76.55 53.02 46.73
C ASN A 102 75.50 53.47 45.70
N ILE A 103 75.93 54.21 44.70
CA ILE A 103 75.11 54.70 43.59
C ILE A 103 75.36 53.81 42.36
N CYS A 104 74.30 53.30 41.75
CA CYS A 104 74.35 52.46 40.56
C CYS A 104 73.49 53.05 39.42
N LEU A 105 73.93 52.88 38.18
CA LEU A 105 73.17 53.24 36.98
C LEU A 105 72.71 51.96 36.28
N GLU A 106 71.43 51.64 36.41
CA GLU A 106 70.78 50.55 35.72
C GLU A 106 70.39 50.98 34.31
N VAL A 107 71.22 50.58 33.35
CA VAL A 107 70.92 50.70 31.92
C VAL A 107 69.93 49.59 31.55
N GLN A 108 68.64 49.94 31.39
CA GLN A 108 67.58 48.98 31.08
C GLN A 108 67.46 48.73 29.56
N SER A 109 66.60 49.46 28.82
CA SER A 109 66.58 49.45 27.35
C SER A 109 67.32 50.62 26.71
N SER A 110 67.78 51.58 27.50
CA SER A 110 68.72 52.63 27.08
C SER A 110 70.07 52.06 26.67
N VAL A 111 70.88 52.86 25.97
CA VAL A 111 72.19 52.43 25.45
C VAL A 111 73.21 53.59 25.51
N SER A 112 74.50 53.24 25.66
CA SER A 112 75.70 54.07 25.90
C SER A 112 76.32 54.94 24.75
N ILE A 113 75.70 56.01 24.25
CA ILE A 113 76.17 56.74 23.03
C ILE A 113 77.62 57.27 23.17
N PRO A 114 78.53 57.18 22.15
CA PRO A 114 79.89 57.68 22.28
C PRO A 114 79.91 59.21 22.21
N ILE A 115 80.59 59.85 23.15
CA ILE A 115 80.62 61.32 23.27
C ILE A 115 81.16 62.04 22.03
N GLY A 116 82.01 61.35 21.24
CA GLY A 116 82.55 61.85 19.97
C GLY A 116 81.49 62.15 18.90
N VAL A 117 80.27 61.60 19.02
CA VAL A 117 79.12 61.93 18.13
C VAL A 117 78.63 63.37 18.33
N ILE A 118 78.86 63.95 19.51
CA ILE A 118 78.67 65.39 19.76
C ILE A 118 79.78 66.17 19.07
N ASP A 119 81.02 65.69 19.16
CA ASP A 119 82.20 66.37 18.60
C ASP A 119 82.24 66.36 17.07
N SER A 120 81.65 65.35 16.41
CA SER A 120 81.52 65.29 14.94
C SER A 120 80.39 66.18 14.38
N GLY A 121 79.52 66.71 15.24
CA GLY A 121 78.32 67.46 14.82
C GLY A 121 77.18 66.57 14.28
N GLU A 122 77.30 65.25 14.44
CA GLU A 122 76.30 64.28 13.96
C GLU A 122 75.16 64.03 14.96
N LEU A 123 75.23 64.65 16.14
CA LEU A 123 74.11 64.79 17.07
C LEU A 123 73.38 66.12 16.83
N VAL A 124 72.08 66.07 16.56
CA VAL A 124 71.25 67.25 16.30
C VAL A 124 70.07 67.30 17.29
N ALA A 125 69.81 68.46 17.90
CA ALA A 125 68.64 68.66 18.75
C ALA A 125 67.35 68.72 17.91
N VAL A 126 66.29 68.03 18.34
CA VAL A 126 65.04 67.89 17.59
C VAL A 126 63.96 68.80 18.17
N GLY A 127 63.36 69.63 17.31
CA GLY A 127 62.23 70.48 17.69
C GLY A 127 60.95 69.67 17.93
N LYS A 128 60.06 70.19 18.79
CA LYS A 128 58.80 69.54 19.19
C LYS A 128 58.01 68.98 18.00
N PHE A 129 57.84 69.78 16.93
CA PHE A 129 57.10 69.38 15.73
C PHE A 129 57.73 68.21 14.95
N GLU A 130 59.07 68.20 14.79
CA GLU A 130 59.74 67.06 14.14
C GLU A 130 59.63 65.80 15.01
N TRP A 131 59.75 65.93 16.33
CA TRP A 131 59.57 64.81 17.26
C TRP A 131 58.15 64.24 17.22
N GLU A 132 57.12 65.09 17.28
CA GLU A 132 55.71 64.70 17.16
C GLU A 132 55.42 64.05 15.80
N CYS A 133 55.99 64.57 14.71
CA CYS A 133 55.88 63.96 13.39
C CYS A 133 56.53 62.56 13.30
N GLN A 134 57.62 62.30 14.04
CA GLN A 134 58.22 60.96 14.10
C GLN A 134 57.46 60.01 15.02
N LEU A 135 56.94 60.48 16.15
CA LEU A 135 56.03 59.71 17.01
C LEU A 135 54.79 59.27 16.23
N GLU A 136 54.19 60.18 15.45
CA GLU A 136 53.02 59.84 14.65
C GLU A 136 53.36 58.84 13.52
N LYS A 137 54.54 58.97 12.89
CA LYS A 137 55.06 57.96 11.95
C LYS A 137 55.37 56.60 12.59
N GLN A 138 55.57 56.53 13.91
CA GLN A 138 55.70 55.28 14.65
C GLN A 138 54.33 54.70 15.02
N ARG A 139 53.40 55.53 15.53
CA ARG A 139 52.01 55.14 15.80
C ARG A 139 51.32 54.56 14.57
N LEU A 140 51.46 55.22 13.42
CA LEU A 140 50.96 54.75 12.12
C LEU A 140 51.53 53.38 11.69
N LYS A 141 52.61 52.90 12.32
CA LYS A 141 53.23 51.58 12.07
C LYS A 141 53.05 50.59 13.22
N ALA A 142 52.41 51.00 14.32
CA ALA A 142 52.17 50.14 15.46
C ALA A 142 51.16 49.03 15.09
N PRO A 143 51.24 47.85 15.74
CA PRO A 143 50.18 46.83 15.69
C PRO A 143 48.82 47.47 15.95
N SER A 144 47.82 47.16 15.11
CA SER A 144 46.47 47.75 15.27
C SER A 144 45.35 46.73 15.19
N SER A 145 45.38 45.83 14.20
CA SER A 145 44.38 44.78 14.04
C SER A 145 44.98 43.52 13.43
N ILE A 146 44.47 42.37 13.86
CA ILE A 146 44.68 41.09 13.18
C ILE A 146 43.81 41.08 11.90
N ASP A 147 44.30 40.41 10.86
CA ASP A 147 43.63 40.23 9.57
C ASP A 147 43.91 38.81 9.02
N LEU A 148 42.98 38.27 8.25
CA LEU A 148 43.12 37.00 7.53
C LEU A 148 43.35 37.26 6.05
N LEU A 149 44.32 36.58 5.44
CA LEU A 149 44.59 36.74 4.01
C LEU A 149 43.46 36.17 3.16
N ASP A 150 43.07 36.91 2.11
CA ASP A 150 42.07 36.47 1.14
C ASP A 150 42.65 35.45 0.13
N ALA A 151 41.78 34.85 -0.69
CA ALA A 151 42.16 33.81 -1.64
C ALA A 151 43.27 34.25 -2.62
N ASN A 152 43.27 35.50 -3.09
CA ASN A 152 44.30 36.00 -4.01
C ASN A 152 45.64 36.18 -3.27
N GLN A 153 45.59 36.68 -2.03
CA GLN A 153 46.77 36.85 -1.18
C GLN A 153 47.37 35.51 -0.73
N CYS A 154 46.55 34.49 -0.51
CA CYS A 154 46.99 33.11 -0.29
C CYS A 154 47.59 32.49 -1.57
N GLU A 155 47.01 32.74 -2.75
CA GLU A 155 47.54 32.25 -4.03
C GLU A 155 48.95 32.81 -4.33
N GLU A 156 49.23 34.08 -4.03
CA GLU A 156 50.58 34.65 -4.10
C GLU A 156 51.60 33.91 -3.21
N LEU A 157 51.15 33.45 -2.04
CA LEU A 157 51.93 32.59 -1.15
C LEU A 157 51.94 31.12 -1.60
N GLY A 158 51.19 30.73 -2.63
CA GLY A 158 51.04 29.34 -3.07
C GLY A 158 50.27 28.46 -2.10
N ILE A 159 49.37 29.06 -1.33
CA ILE A 159 48.43 28.40 -0.43
C ILE A 159 47.09 28.41 -1.16
N HIS A 160 46.65 27.23 -1.62
CA HIS A 160 45.57 27.11 -2.60
C HIS A 160 44.16 27.22 -2.02
N GLU A 161 44.02 27.36 -0.70
CA GLU A 161 42.75 27.35 0.03
C GLU A 161 42.74 28.51 1.03
N ALA A 162 41.64 29.27 1.09
CA ALA A 162 41.42 30.33 2.05
C ALA A 162 40.06 30.15 2.75
N LEU A 163 39.89 30.75 3.92
CA LEU A 163 38.64 30.62 4.69
C LEU A 163 37.46 31.25 3.90
N PRO A 164 36.35 30.55 3.65
CA PRO A 164 35.22 31.09 2.88
C PRO A 164 34.52 32.23 3.63
N VAL A 165 34.58 33.45 3.07
CA VAL A 165 34.18 34.69 3.78
C VAL A 165 32.74 35.13 3.53
N HIS A 166 32.13 34.76 2.38
CA HIS A 166 30.99 35.49 1.79
C HIS A 166 29.73 34.68 1.48
N ALA A 167 29.70 33.36 1.70
CA ALA A 167 28.51 32.54 1.50
C ALA A 167 28.45 31.41 2.53
N PRO A 168 27.25 30.93 2.92
CA PRO A 168 27.12 29.70 3.67
C PRO A 168 27.66 28.52 2.86
N ILE A 169 28.42 27.64 3.51
CA ILE A 169 29.02 26.46 2.86
C ILE A 169 28.22 25.19 3.18
N PRO A 170 28.16 24.20 2.26
CA PRO A 170 27.52 22.92 2.54
C PRO A 170 28.35 22.08 3.52
N ALA A 171 27.66 21.31 4.37
CA ALA A 171 28.30 20.37 5.27
C ALA A 171 29.13 19.34 4.49
N GLY A 172 30.34 19.06 4.99
CA GLY A 172 31.30 18.16 4.35
C GLY A 172 32.24 18.80 3.34
N GLN A 173 32.19 20.13 3.16
CA GLN A 173 33.24 20.83 2.42
C GLN A 173 34.56 20.80 3.21
N ASP A 174 35.66 20.44 2.55
CA ASP A 174 36.98 20.39 3.18
C ASP A 174 37.38 21.77 3.75
N PRO A 175 37.82 21.85 5.02
CA PRO A 175 38.37 23.08 5.59
C PRO A 175 39.75 23.38 4.98
N PRO A 176 40.15 24.65 4.88
CA PRO A 176 41.45 25.03 4.35
C PRO A 176 42.56 24.39 5.18
N LYS A 177 43.54 23.73 4.54
CA LYS A 177 44.64 23.04 5.23
C LYS A 177 45.45 23.97 6.15
N GLU A 178 45.56 25.23 5.77
CA GLU A 178 46.28 26.28 6.49
C GLU A 178 45.47 27.58 6.49
N ILE A 179 45.42 28.26 7.64
CA ILE A 179 44.87 29.62 7.75
C ILE A 179 46.03 30.58 8.01
N VAL A 180 46.17 31.60 7.17
CA VAL A 180 47.22 32.63 7.31
C VAL A 180 46.63 33.93 7.85
N ALA A 181 47.12 34.33 9.02
CA ALA A 181 46.82 35.61 9.65
C ALA A 181 48.03 36.55 9.61
N VAL A 182 47.77 37.85 9.60
CA VAL A 182 48.77 38.92 9.66
C VAL A 182 48.36 40.02 10.60
N VAL A 183 49.33 40.72 11.18
CA VAL A 183 49.07 41.93 11.97
C VAL A 183 49.22 43.16 11.07
N ARG A 184 48.15 43.92 10.92
CA ARG A 184 48.12 45.16 10.12
C ARG A 184 48.52 46.37 10.96
N PRO A 185 49.31 47.31 10.39
CA PRO A 185 49.65 48.56 11.05
C PRO A 185 48.47 49.54 11.08
N ALA A 186 48.47 50.50 12.00
CA ALA A 186 47.40 51.49 12.14
C ALA A 186 47.12 52.37 10.90
N ASN A 187 48.06 52.45 9.94
CA ASN A 187 47.88 53.16 8.67
C ASN A 187 47.35 52.29 7.52
N PHE A 188 46.99 51.03 7.77
CA PHE A 188 46.39 50.15 6.78
C PHE A 188 44.91 50.48 6.57
N SER A 189 44.48 50.55 5.31
CA SER A 189 43.06 50.66 4.94
C SER A 189 42.81 49.90 3.65
N TYR A 190 41.77 49.06 3.63
CA TYR A 190 41.35 48.31 2.44
C TYR A 190 40.99 49.20 1.25
N SER A 191 40.60 50.46 1.47
CA SER A 191 40.28 51.41 0.40
C SER A 191 41.52 51.98 -0.33
N THR A 192 42.71 51.85 0.24
CA THR A 192 43.96 52.44 -0.29
C THR A 192 45.13 51.46 -0.39
N ALA A 193 44.98 50.25 0.17
CA ALA A 193 45.93 49.17 -0.01
C ALA A 193 45.88 48.57 -1.43
N PRO A 194 47.02 48.10 -1.99
CA PRO A 194 47.00 47.26 -3.18
C PRO A 194 46.25 45.94 -2.89
N LYS A 195 45.70 45.31 -3.95
CA LYS A 195 45.07 43.98 -3.82
C LYS A 195 46.08 42.90 -3.43
N ASN A 196 47.28 42.99 -4.02
CA ASN A 196 48.42 42.10 -3.80
C ASN A 196 49.06 42.32 -2.42
N LEU A 197 49.72 41.28 -1.90
CA LEU A 197 50.35 41.30 -0.58
C LEU A 197 51.59 42.22 -0.60
N ASP A 198 51.69 43.15 0.36
CA ASP A 198 52.85 44.05 0.49
C ASP A 198 53.39 44.05 1.92
N GLN A 199 54.67 43.73 2.06
CA GLN A 199 55.41 43.70 3.32
C GLN A 199 55.32 45.04 4.10
N LYS A 200 55.09 46.19 3.45
CA LYS A 200 54.92 47.49 4.13
C LYS A 200 53.69 47.54 5.03
N TYR A 201 52.70 46.66 4.80
CA TYR A 201 51.45 46.54 5.55
C TYR A 201 51.36 45.26 6.38
N ILE A 202 52.50 44.64 6.70
CA ILE A 202 52.60 43.49 7.61
C ILE A 202 53.58 43.85 8.71
N VAL A 203 53.11 43.87 9.96
CA VAL A 203 53.93 44.22 11.13
C VAL A 203 54.85 43.05 11.49
N LYS A 204 56.15 43.31 11.57
CA LYS A 204 57.15 42.32 12.01
C LYS A 204 57.16 42.22 13.54
N ASN A 205 56.17 41.53 14.10
CA ASN A 205 56.11 41.23 15.52
C ASN A 205 56.97 39.99 15.87
N LYS A 206 57.16 39.73 17.17
CA LYS A 206 57.75 38.50 17.73
C LYS A 206 56.78 37.76 18.66
N MET A 207 55.68 38.38 19.08
CA MET A 207 54.69 37.76 19.97
C MET A 207 53.91 36.65 19.25
N GLU A 208 53.49 35.65 20.02
CA GLU A 208 52.61 34.59 19.54
C GLU A 208 51.20 35.12 19.26
N MET A 209 50.54 34.48 18.28
CA MET A 209 49.12 34.63 18.04
C MET A 209 48.45 33.30 18.30
N SER A 210 47.25 33.36 18.85
CA SER A 210 46.42 32.19 19.13
C SER A 210 45.14 32.23 18.31
N MET A 211 44.65 31.06 17.93
CA MET A 211 43.41 30.87 17.19
C MET A 211 42.56 29.80 17.87
N GLU A 212 41.32 30.13 18.18
CA GLU A 212 40.29 29.20 18.66
C GLU A 212 39.17 29.08 17.62
N VAL A 213 38.63 27.88 17.46
CA VAL A 213 37.43 27.64 16.66
C VAL A 213 36.35 27.07 17.55
N LYS A 214 35.25 27.81 17.67
CA LYS A 214 34.07 27.41 18.43
C LYS A 214 32.92 27.05 17.50
N PHE A 215 32.11 26.07 17.88
CA PHE A 215 30.91 25.67 17.15
C PHE A 215 29.64 25.87 17.99
N SER A 216 28.61 26.43 17.35
CA SER A 216 27.27 26.61 17.89
C SER A 216 26.26 25.98 16.93
N GLY A 217 25.55 24.94 17.39
CA GLY A 217 24.58 24.19 16.59
C GLY A 217 23.17 24.78 16.58
N ASP A 218 22.41 24.46 15.55
CA ASP A 218 21.05 24.96 15.24
C ASP A 218 20.00 24.73 16.35
N SER A 219 20.26 23.82 17.31
CA SER A 219 19.31 23.36 18.34
C SER A 219 19.67 23.73 19.78
N ASP A 220 20.93 24.11 20.07
CA ASP A 220 21.44 24.28 21.43
C ASP A 220 21.94 25.70 21.68
N ILE A 221 21.07 26.56 22.23
CA ILE A 221 21.36 27.97 22.56
C ILE A 221 22.45 28.13 23.65
N PHE A 222 22.90 27.05 24.30
CA PHE A 222 23.67 27.11 25.55
C PHE A 222 24.96 26.26 25.63
N ARG A 223 25.47 25.69 24.53
CA ARG A 223 26.77 24.97 24.55
C ARG A 223 27.63 25.26 23.31
N GLU A 224 28.40 26.35 23.37
CA GLU A 224 29.56 26.52 22.47
C GLU A 224 30.57 25.40 22.76
N SER A 225 30.95 24.62 21.75
CA SER A 225 32.02 23.63 21.86
C SER A 225 33.30 24.13 21.18
N ILE A 226 34.44 24.02 21.86
CA ILE A 226 35.76 24.37 21.29
C ILE A 226 36.23 23.16 20.46
N LEU A 227 36.28 23.33 19.14
CA LEU A 227 36.72 22.28 18.21
C LEU A 227 38.24 22.31 18.00
N TYR A 228 38.83 23.52 17.99
CA TYR A 228 40.25 23.74 17.75
C TYR A 228 40.78 24.88 18.64
N SER A 229 42.01 24.75 19.11
CA SER A 229 42.78 25.81 19.76
C SER A 229 44.26 25.60 19.45
N SER A 230 44.98 26.65 19.07
CA SER A 230 46.40 26.60 18.73
C SER A 230 47.09 27.94 18.96
N ARG A 231 48.42 27.92 19.15
CA ARG A 231 49.30 29.09 19.26
C ARG A 231 50.46 28.96 18.29
N VAL A 232 50.78 30.04 17.55
CA VAL A 232 51.88 30.05 16.57
C VAL A 232 52.70 31.34 16.66
N THR A 233 53.99 31.22 16.37
CA THR A 233 54.93 32.36 16.27
C THR A 233 54.96 32.92 14.84
N PRO A 234 55.27 34.22 14.65
CA PRO A 234 55.34 34.83 13.33
C PRO A 234 56.52 34.28 12.51
N SER A 235 56.21 33.85 11.29
CA SER A 235 57.14 33.17 10.40
C SER A 235 57.67 34.07 9.26
N TYR A 236 58.63 33.53 8.50
CA TYR A 236 59.07 34.05 7.21
C TYR A 236 58.73 33.04 6.11
N TYR A 237 57.97 33.45 5.10
CA TYR A 237 57.56 32.58 4.01
C TYR A 237 57.45 33.37 2.70
N ARG A 238 57.97 32.79 1.61
CA ARG A 238 58.04 33.37 0.24
C ARG A 238 58.38 34.88 0.16
N GLY A 239 59.32 35.36 0.98
CA GLY A 239 59.77 36.76 0.95
C GLY A 239 59.09 37.69 1.97
N TYR A 240 58.00 37.24 2.62
CA TYR A 240 57.25 38.02 3.60
C TYR A 240 57.57 37.57 5.02
N HIS A 241 57.73 38.53 5.94
CA HIS A 241 57.89 38.30 7.38
C HIS A 241 56.66 38.80 8.15
N GLY A 242 56.31 38.09 9.21
CA GLY A 242 55.16 38.43 10.09
C GLY A 242 53.89 37.66 9.75
N LEU A 243 54.03 36.49 9.11
CA LEU A 243 52.92 35.61 8.73
C LEU A 243 52.69 34.58 9.84
N TYR A 244 51.45 34.49 10.33
CA TYR A 244 51.02 33.49 11.32
C TYR A 244 50.26 32.39 10.58
N ILE A 245 50.83 31.20 10.47
CA ILE A 245 50.28 30.08 9.68
C ILE A 245 49.76 29.02 10.65
N PHE A 246 48.45 28.82 10.69
CA PHE A 246 47.79 27.81 11.53
C PHE A 246 47.42 26.59 10.68
N SER A 247 48.00 25.42 10.98
CA SER A 247 47.65 24.17 10.30
C SER A 247 46.40 23.52 10.89
N LEU A 248 45.46 23.13 10.02
CA LEU A 248 44.24 22.39 10.35
C LEU A 248 44.31 20.90 9.96
N GLN A 249 45.42 20.45 9.37
CA GLN A 249 45.55 19.12 8.72
C GLN A 249 45.21 17.92 9.62
N HIS A 250 45.42 18.02 10.94
CA HIS A 250 45.12 16.95 11.90
C HIS A 250 43.68 16.96 12.45
N LYS A 251 42.86 17.96 12.07
CA LYS A 251 41.48 18.15 12.54
C LYS A 251 40.47 18.43 11.41
N SER A 252 40.89 18.28 10.15
CA SER A 252 40.05 18.52 8.98
C SER A 252 38.75 17.71 8.98
N HIS A 253 38.77 16.49 9.54
CA HIS A 253 37.62 15.60 9.60
C HIS A 253 36.50 16.00 10.59
N GLU A 254 36.72 16.94 11.51
CA GLU A 254 35.67 17.39 12.45
C GLU A 254 35.03 18.72 12.05
N LEU A 255 35.78 19.57 11.33
CA LEU A 255 35.32 20.89 10.92
C LEU A 255 34.38 20.80 9.72
N PHE A 256 33.39 21.70 9.70
CA PHE A 256 32.38 21.83 8.64
C PHE A 256 31.52 20.57 8.34
N GLN A 257 31.57 19.52 9.16
CA GLN A 257 30.63 18.39 9.03
C GLN A 257 29.27 18.67 9.67
N LYS A 258 29.21 19.46 10.75
CA LYS A 258 27.96 19.81 11.43
C LYS A 258 27.40 21.13 10.93
N SER A 259 26.08 21.20 10.70
CA SER A 259 25.38 22.43 10.35
C SER A 259 25.26 23.35 11.57
N GLY A 260 25.57 24.63 11.39
CA GLY A 260 25.60 25.63 12.46
C GLY A 260 26.62 26.74 12.17
N ILE A 261 27.02 27.47 13.21
CA ILE A 261 27.95 28.60 13.10
C ILE A 261 29.31 28.20 13.68
N TYR A 262 30.37 28.38 12.91
CA TYR A 262 31.76 28.19 13.32
C TYR A 262 32.40 29.57 13.49
N LYS A 263 32.81 29.90 14.71
CA LYS A 263 33.45 31.17 15.07
C LYS A 263 34.96 30.96 15.17
N PHE A 264 35.71 31.63 14.29
CA PHE A 264 37.17 31.69 14.32
C PHE A 264 37.58 32.95 15.10
N LEU A 265 38.23 32.75 16.24
CA LEU A 265 38.63 33.79 17.19
C LEU A 265 40.16 33.86 17.24
N LEU A 266 40.75 34.95 16.74
CA LEU A 266 42.18 35.18 16.79
C LEU A 266 42.51 36.28 17.80
N HIS A 267 43.42 35.99 18.73
CA HIS A 267 43.89 36.93 19.75
C HIS A 267 45.41 36.87 19.95
N MET A 268 45.96 37.99 20.39
CA MET A 268 47.36 38.16 20.77
C MET A 268 47.42 38.77 22.17
N ASP A 269 48.45 38.42 22.95
CA ASP A 269 48.66 38.92 24.32
C ASP A 269 49.16 40.40 24.34
N GLU A 270 49.07 41.13 23.23
CA GLU A 270 49.53 42.51 23.05
C GLU A 270 48.38 43.51 23.22
N THR A 271 48.41 44.32 24.29
CA THR A 271 47.28 45.13 24.78
C THR A 271 46.75 46.22 23.84
N SER A 272 47.42 46.49 22.73
CA SER A 272 47.04 47.51 21.73
C SER A 272 46.41 46.95 20.45
N CYS A 273 46.48 45.63 20.22
CA CYS A 273 45.96 45.00 19.01
C CYS A 273 44.50 44.56 19.20
N LYS A 274 43.64 44.84 18.22
CA LYS A 274 42.26 44.33 18.23
C LYS A 274 42.23 42.84 17.88
N ASN A 275 41.56 42.06 18.72
CA ASN A 275 41.15 40.69 18.41
C ASN A 275 40.31 40.65 17.12
N TYR A 276 40.38 39.53 16.41
CA TYR A 276 39.63 39.30 15.18
C TYR A 276 38.68 38.12 15.38
N GLU A 277 37.40 38.32 15.02
CA GLU A 277 36.37 37.30 15.03
C GLU A 277 35.79 37.16 13.62
N LYS A 278 35.69 35.92 13.13
CA LYS A 278 35.05 35.62 11.86
C LYS A 278 34.12 34.41 11.99
N GLU A 279 32.86 34.62 11.60
CA GLU A 279 31.85 33.56 11.54
C GLU A 279 31.82 32.93 10.14
N VAL A 280 31.68 31.60 10.11
CA VAL A 280 31.39 30.80 8.91
C VAL A 280 30.14 29.98 9.19
N THR A 281 29.09 30.18 8.38
CA THR A 281 27.83 29.43 8.47
C THR A 281 27.93 28.17 7.62
N VAL A 282 27.66 27.02 8.23
CA VAL A 282 27.59 25.72 7.55
C VAL A 282 26.14 25.28 7.49
N LEU A 283 25.62 25.07 6.27
CA LEU A 283 24.31 24.48 6.03
C LEU A 283 24.42 22.96 5.99
N ALA A 284 23.35 22.25 6.36
CA ALA A 284 23.29 20.81 6.17
C ALA A 284 23.42 20.45 4.67
N SER A 285 24.00 19.29 4.37
CA SER A 285 24.22 18.84 2.99
C SER A 285 22.89 18.49 2.32
N ALA A 286 22.77 18.75 1.02
CA ALA A 286 21.58 18.38 0.24
C ALA A 286 21.47 16.87 0.00
N GLU A 287 22.58 16.13 0.20
CA GLU A 287 22.61 14.67 0.08
C GLU A 287 21.98 14.00 1.31
N VAL A 288 20.83 13.35 1.09
CA VAL A 288 20.16 12.54 2.11
C VAL A 288 21.05 11.35 2.50
N GLY A 289 21.38 11.24 3.78
CA GLY A 289 22.18 10.13 4.32
C GLY A 289 21.34 9.05 4.98
N ARG A 290 20.31 9.44 5.75
CA ARG A 290 19.38 8.48 6.38
C ARG A 290 18.06 9.12 6.78
N TRP A 291 17.03 8.30 6.87
CA TRP A 291 15.78 8.67 7.55
C TRP A 291 15.74 8.01 8.93
N GLN A 292 15.08 8.63 9.90
CA GLN A 292 15.01 8.12 11.27
C GLN A 292 13.64 8.39 11.90
N LEU A 293 13.06 7.35 12.50
CA LEU A 293 11.82 7.43 13.27
C LEU A 293 12.05 8.19 14.60
N LEU A 294 11.16 9.14 14.90
CA LEU A 294 11.18 9.96 16.11
C LEU A 294 10.25 9.39 17.19
N GLY A 295 10.60 9.60 18.47
CA GLY A 295 9.74 9.28 19.60
C GLY A 295 9.47 7.79 19.83
N TYR A 296 10.21 6.91 19.17
CA TYR A 296 10.01 5.46 19.23
C TYR A 296 11.22 4.75 19.87
N ASP A 297 10.98 3.99 20.94
CA ASP A 297 12.00 3.11 21.52
C ASP A 297 12.10 1.83 20.68
N LYS A 298 13.32 1.47 20.30
CA LYS A 298 13.59 0.27 19.47
C LYS A 298 13.29 -1.04 20.19
N ASN A 299 13.07 -1.01 21.50
CA ASN A 299 12.88 -2.19 22.35
C ASN A 299 11.40 -2.58 22.57
N GLU A 300 10.44 -1.73 22.19
CA GLU A 300 9.01 -2.10 22.22
C GLU A 300 8.53 -2.58 20.84
N HIS A 301 7.64 -3.56 20.80
CA HIS A 301 6.95 -3.96 19.57
C HIS A 301 5.62 -3.23 19.44
N LEU A 302 5.46 -2.42 18.39
CA LEU A 302 4.20 -1.77 18.04
C LEU A 302 3.10 -2.83 17.87
N ARG A 303 2.09 -2.83 18.74
CA ARG A 303 0.97 -3.79 18.66
C ARG A 303 -0.25 -3.11 18.04
N VAL A 304 -0.73 -3.64 16.92
CA VAL A 304 -1.90 -3.12 16.21
C VAL A 304 -2.83 -4.25 15.80
N ARG A 305 -4.14 -3.98 15.78
CA ARG A 305 -5.18 -4.94 15.40
C ARG A 305 -5.61 -4.71 13.95
N VAL A 306 -5.86 -5.76 13.17
CA VAL A 306 -6.42 -5.64 11.81
C VAL A 306 -7.74 -4.86 11.85
N GLY A 307 -7.92 -3.95 10.89
CA GLY A 307 -9.07 -3.05 10.85
C GLY A 307 -9.02 -1.87 11.85
N SER A 308 -7.95 -1.72 12.62
CA SER A 308 -7.70 -0.53 13.45
C SER A 308 -6.55 0.31 12.89
N CYS A 309 -6.61 1.63 13.09
CA CYS A 309 -5.55 2.54 12.66
C CYS A 309 -4.28 2.35 13.52
N PHE A 310 -3.14 2.21 12.85
CA PHE A 310 -1.82 2.22 13.46
C PHE A 310 -1.53 3.59 14.11
N PRO A 311 -0.77 3.66 15.22
CA PRO A 311 -0.29 4.92 15.77
C PRO A 311 0.45 5.77 14.73
N PRO A 312 0.37 7.11 14.81
CA PRO A 312 1.05 7.97 13.86
C PRO A 312 2.57 7.84 13.95
N LEU A 313 3.24 7.78 12.81
CA LEU A 313 4.70 7.70 12.71
C LEU A 313 5.26 9.07 12.36
N ASP A 314 6.23 9.55 13.15
CA ASP A 314 6.96 10.79 12.89
C ASP A 314 8.38 10.45 12.42
N VAL A 315 8.79 10.93 11.25
CA VAL A 315 10.08 10.61 10.61
C VAL A 315 10.85 11.88 10.29
N ALA A 316 12.11 11.93 10.71
CA ALA A 316 13.05 12.99 10.37
C ALA A 316 14.03 12.54 9.28
N CYS A 317 14.45 13.50 8.45
CA CYS A 317 15.43 13.31 7.39
C CYS A 317 16.79 13.87 7.83
N TYR A 318 17.86 13.11 7.62
CA TYR A 318 19.22 13.50 7.97
C TYR A 318 20.16 13.39 6.77
N ASP A 319 21.09 14.33 6.67
CA ASP A 319 22.18 14.27 5.69
C ASP A 319 23.22 13.18 6.05
N LYS A 320 24.19 12.95 5.17
CA LYS A 320 25.29 11.98 5.36
C LYS A 320 26.18 12.25 6.59
N TYR A 321 26.13 13.46 7.16
CA TYR A 321 26.86 13.84 8.38
C TYR A 321 25.97 13.84 9.64
N GLY A 322 24.69 13.46 9.51
CA GLY A 322 23.73 13.42 10.61
C GLY A 322 23.21 14.80 11.03
N ASN A 323 23.14 15.76 10.11
CA ASN A 323 22.43 17.03 10.30
C ASN A 323 20.98 16.90 9.85
N LEU A 324 20.05 17.58 10.55
CA LEU A 324 18.62 17.54 10.23
C LEU A 324 18.34 18.38 8.97
N ILE A 325 17.75 17.77 7.94
CA ILE A 325 17.40 18.44 6.68
C ILE A 325 15.88 18.53 6.49
N PRO A 326 15.35 19.66 6.00
CA PRO A 326 13.93 19.78 5.68
C PRO A 326 13.58 18.97 4.42
N PHE A 327 12.42 18.33 4.41
CA PHE A 327 11.88 17.70 3.22
C PHE A 327 11.51 18.78 2.17
N PRO A 328 11.96 18.66 0.90
CA PRO A 328 11.65 19.67 -0.13
C PRO A 328 10.16 19.73 -0.45
N SER A 329 9.52 18.56 -0.51
CA SER A 329 8.09 18.33 -0.69
C SER A 329 7.67 17.08 0.09
N THR A 330 6.37 16.83 0.26
CA THR A 330 5.89 15.61 0.93
C THR A 330 6.26 14.38 0.08
N PRO A 331 7.16 13.50 0.57
CA PRO A 331 7.60 12.35 -0.22
C PRO A 331 6.49 11.31 -0.36
N LYS A 332 6.46 10.62 -1.51
CA LYS A 332 5.60 9.45 -1.73
C LYS A 332 6.21 8.23 -1.03
N VAL A 333 5.98 8.10 0.26
CA VAL A 333 6.34 6.89 0.99
C VAL A 333 5.36 5.77 0.72
N ASN A 334 5.85 4.52 0.75
CA ASN A 334 5.06 3.30 0.80
C ASN A 334 5.28 2.61 2.15
N LEU A 335 4.23 1.97 2.69
CA LEU A 335 4.33 1.12 3.87
C LEU A 335 3.99 -0.32 3.48
N GLN A 336 4.95 -1.21 3.69
CA GLN A 336 4.80 -2.65 3.49
C GLN A 336 4.99 -3.36 4.84
N PHE A 337 4.24 -4.41 5.12
CA PHE A 337 4.43 -5.22 6.32
C PHE A 337 4.99 -6.59 5.94
N LYS A 338 6.26 -6.84 6.28
CA LYS A 338 7.00 -8.07 5.98
C LYS A 338 6.74 -9.13 7.03
N MET A 339 6.24 -10.26 6.57
CA MET A 339 5.90 -11.45 7.34
C MET A 339 6.94 -12.54 7.08
N GLY A 340 7.74 -12.83 8.11
CA GLY A 340 8.73 -13.91 8.08
C GLY A 340 9.60 -13.95 6.82
N ASN A 341 9.52 -15.08 6.12
CA ASN A 341 10.39 -15.48 5.02
C ASN A 341 9.93 -15.04 3.61
N GLY A 342 8.97 -14.12 3.46
CA GLY A 342 8.80 -13.47 2.15
C GLY A 342 7.55 -12.63 1.89
N MET A 343 6.46 -12.77 2.65
CA MET A 343 5.19 -12.13 2.26
C MET A 343 5.11 -10.67 2.71
N LEU A 344 4.66 -9.77 1.82
CA LEU A 344 4.49 -8.34 2.08
C LEU A 344 3.00 -7.97 2.00
N ILE A 345 2.41 -7.50 3.10
CA ILE A 345 1.08 -6.87 3.08
C ILE A 345 1.25 -5.38 2.77
N CYS A 346 0.64 -4.89 1.71
CA CYS A 346 0.59 -3.45 1.41
C CYS A 346 -0.44 -2.74 2.31
N VAL A 347 -0.04 -1.62 2.92
CA VAL A 347 -0.95 -0.78 3.72
C VAL A 347 -1.92 -0.05 2.78
N LYS A 348 -3.23 -0.39 2.85
CA LYS A 348 -4.24 0.10 1.90
C LYS A 348 -4.55 1.60 2.02
N LYS A 349 -4.41 2.18 3.21
CA LYS A 349 -4.70 3.60 3.49
C LYS A 349 -3.66 4.16 4.44
N MET A 350 -3.19 5.36 4.13
CA MET A 350 -2.39 6.22 5.01
C MET A 350 -2.47 7.67 4.49
N LYS A 351 -2.14 8.64 5.33
CA LYS A 351 -1.95 10.04 4.96
C LYS A 351 -0.58 10.50 5.45
N ALA A 352 0.30 10.84 4.52
CA ALA A 352 1.58 11.47 4.82
C ALA A 352 1.44 13.00 4.71
N GLY A 353 1.95 13.73 5.70
CA GLY A 353 1.97 15.19 5.70
C GLY A 353 3.21 15.72 6.40
N LEU A 354 3.75 16.84 5.91
CA LEU A 354 4.88 17.51 6.55
C LEU A 354 4.43 18.41 7.70
N SER A 355 5.29 18.54 8.71
CA SER A 355 5.22 19.60 9.71
C SER A 355 5.39 20.99 9.08
N SER A 356 5.00 22.04 9.81
CA SER A 356 5.10 23.44 9.36
C SER A 356 6.53 23.89 9.07
N ASP A 357 7.51 23.37 9.80
CA ASP A 357 8.95 23.58 9.59
C ASP A 357 9.55 22.69 8.49
N LYS A 358 8.75 21.79 7.90
CA LYS A 358 9.15 20.73 6.96
C LYS A 358 10.24 19.78 7.44
N ARG A 359 10.59 19.75 8.74
CA ARG A 359 11.65 18.88 9.29
C ARG A 359 11.16 17.48 9.68
N THR A 360 9.84 17.31 9.85
CA THR A 360 9.21 16.03 10.22
C THR A 360 8.14 15.62 9.21
N LEU A 361 8.23 14.39 8.73
CA LEU A 361 7.17 13.71 7.98
C LEU A 361 6.29 12.95 8.97
N ARG A 362 5.02 13.33 9.09
CA ARG A 362 4.04 12.65 9.92
C ARG A 362 3.11 11.79 9.05
N ILE A 363 3.10 10.50 9.32
CA ILE A 363 2.24 9.52 8.66
C ILE A 363 1.11 9.14 9.62
N LYS A 364 -0.13 9.31 9.19
CA LYS A 364 -1.36 9.03 9.95
C LYS A 364 -2.28 8.08 9.18
N ASP A 365 -3.37 7.66 9.83
CA ASP A 365 -4.47 6.91 9.23
C ASP A 365 -4.01 5.61 8.53
N ILE A 366 -2.91 5.03 9.02
CA ILE A 366 -2.28 3.80 8.53
C ILE A 366 -3.22 2.64 8.87
N LEU A 367 -3.84 2.02 7.86
CA LEU A 367 -4.80 0.93 8.06
C LEU A 367 -4.30 -0.37 7.43
N ILE A 368 -4.22 -1.41 8.26
CA ILE A 368 -3.85 -2.77 7.84
C ILE A 368 -5.13 -3.61 7.75
N GLU A 369 -5.40 -4.13 6.56
CA GLU A 369 -6.49 -5.06 6.26
C GLU A 369 -5.93 -6.24 5.46
N SER A 370 -5.86 -7.42 6.07
CA SER A 370 -5.44 -8.68 5.44
C SER A 370 -6.17 -9.84 6.10
N GLY A 371 -6.41 -10.91 5.33
CA GLY A 371 -6.94 -12.19 5.81
C GLY A 371 -5.88 -13.29 5.97
N ASP A 372 -4.60 -12.95 5.82
CA ASP A 372 -3.49 -13.90 5.71
C ASP A 372 -2.59 -13.93 6.96
N LEU A 373 -3.03 -13.36 8.08
CA LEU A 373 -2.25 -13.36 9.34
C LEU A 373 -2.00 -14.77 9.89
N ASP A 374 -2.73 -15.76 9.41
CA ASP A 374 -2.55 -17.15 9.83
C ASP A 374 -1.15 -17.69 9.56
N ILE A 375 -0.45 -17.15 8.55
CA ILE A 375 0.92 -17.50 8.17
C ILE A 375 1.93 -17.21 9.29
N ILE A 376 1.69 -16.20 10.13
CA ILE A 376 2.60 -15.78 11.22
C ILE A 376 2.13 -16.21 12.62
N ARG A 377 1.21 -17.17 12.69
CA ARG A 377 0.74 -17.72 13.97
C ARG A 377 1.79 -18.60 14.65
N PRO A 378 1.76 -18.67 16.00
CA PRO A 378 0.84 -17.99 16.93
C PRO A 378 1.36 -16.62 17.40
N ASN A 379 2.53 -16.17 16.91
CA ASN A 379 3.22 -15.01 17.48
C ASN A 379 2.79 -13.68 16.84
N TYR A 380 2.30 -13.67 15.59
CA TYR A 380 1.85 -12.46 14.90
C TYR A 380 2.90 -11.35 14.78
N GLU A 381 4.18 -11.71 14.82
CA GLU A 381 5.32 -10.79 14.72
C GLU A 381 5.76 -10.61 13.26
N GLY A 382 6.15 -9.38 12.93
CA GLY A 382 6.70 -9.03 11.63
C GLY A 382 7.42 -7.68 11.67
N THR A 383 7.84 -7.20 10.50
CA THR A 383 8.57 -5.94 10.35
C THR A 383 7.87 -5.07 9.35
N MET A 384 7.41 -3.90 9.77
CA MET A 384 6.90 -2.88 8.87
C MET A 384 8.06 -2.11 8.25
N LEU A 385 8.11 -2.08 6.93
CA LEU A 385 9.07 -1.35 6.11
C LEU A 385 8.42 -0.06 5.61
N LEU A 386 9.00 1.08 5.99
CA LEU A 386 8.70 2.36 5.37
C LEU A 386 9.69 2.57 4.23
N CYS A 387 9.24 2.39 2.98
CA CYS A 387 10.07 2.51 1.79
C CYS A 387 9.81 3.87 1.09
N PRO A 388 10.83 4.70 0.84
CA PRO A 388 10.72 5.79 -0.13
C PRO A 388 10.69 5.23 -1.58
N PRO A 389 10.33 6.01 -2.61
CA PRO A 389 10.12 5.52 -3.98
C PRO A 389 11.33 4.87 -4.65
N ASP A 390 12.51 5.20 -4.16
CA ASP A 390 13.83 4.79 -4.63
C ASP A 390 14.42 3.61 -3.81
N GLU A 391 13.68 3.11 -2.81
CA GLU A 391 13.99 2.03 -1.86
C GLU A 391 15.30 2.14 -1.06
N SER A 392 16.17 3.09 -1.41
CA SER A 392 17.54 3.28 -0.93
C SER A 392 17.69 3.43 0.59
N LEU A 393 16.65 3.94 1.27
CA LEU A 393 16.66 4.32 2.68
C LEU A 393 15.44 3.81 3.45
N SER A 394 15.08 2.54 3.26
CA SER A 394 13.94 1.94 3.96
C SER A 394 14.15 1.88 5.49
N ILE A 395 13.11 2.22 6.26
CA ILE A 395 13.12 2.10 7.74
C ILE A 395 12.38 0.83 8.15
N SER A 396 13.07 -0.06 8.85
CA SER A 396 12.49 -1.27 9.48
C SER A 396 11.95 -0.96 10.88
N ILE A 397 10.68 -1.29 11.13
CA ILE A 397 9.96 -1.08 12.39
C ILE A 397 9.40 -2.42 12.86
N PRO A 398 9.89 -3.01 13.97
CA PRO A 398 9.37 -4.28 14.49
C PRO A 398 7.97 -4.08 15.08
N CYS A 399 6.99 -4.89 14.65
CA CYS A 399 5.60 -4.76 15.11
C CYS A 399 4.87 -6.10 15.16
N LYS A 400 3.72 -6.11 15.83
CA LYS A 400 2.88 -7.29 16.09
C LYS A 400 1.46 -6.99 15.63
N VAL A 401 1.05 -7.59 14.51
CA VAL A 401 -0.24 -7.32 13.87
C VAL A 401 -1.21 -8.46 14.23
N ILE A 402 -2.07 -8.21 15.21
CA ILE A 402 -2.99 -9.24 15.75
C ILE A 402 -4.33 -9.25 14.99
N PRO A 403 -5.00 -10.41 14.88
CA PRO A 403 -6.32 -10.53 14.27
C PRO A 403 -7.35 -9.59 14.88
N GLY A 404 -8.37 -9.24 14.07
CA GLY A 404 -9.51 -8.41 14.43
C GLY A 404 -10.36 -8.96 15.58
N HIS A 405 -11.51 -8.33 15.83
CA HIS A 405 -12.50 -8.91 16.74
C HIS A 405 -13.26 -10.04 16.02
N VAL A 406 -13.63 -11.09 16.76
CA VAL A 406 -14.39 -12.22 16.20
C VAL A 406 -15.70 -11.70 15.61
N ARG A 407 -15.97 -12.06 14.37
CA ARG A 407 -17.13 -11.61 13.58
C ARG A 407 -17.79 -12.71 12.76
N ARG A 408 -17.08 -13.81 12.50
CA ARG A 408 -17.61 -14.99 11.79
C ARG A 408 -17.24 -16.24 12.58
N VAL A 409 -18.17 -17.19 12.65
CA VAL A 409 -17.98 -18.48 13.32
C VAL A 409 -18.47 -19.58 12.39
N LEU A 410 -17.72 -20.68 12.28
CA LEU A 410 -18.13 -21.89 11.55
C LEU A 410 -18.21 -23.07 12.53
N ALA A 411 -19.22 -23.94 12.37
CA ALA A 411 -19.40 -25.13 13.19
C ALA A 411 -18.93 -26.39 12.45
N HIS A 412 -18.10 -27.19 13.12
CA HIS A 412 -17.50 -28.42 12.59
C HIS A 412 -17.77 -29.63 13.49
N PRO A 413 -18.44 -30.69 13.00
CA PRO A 413 -19.18 -30.72 11.73
C PRO A 413 -20.35 -29.72 11.75
N SER A 414 -20.97 -29.49 10.58
CA SER A 414 -22.15 -28.62 10.50
C SER A 414 -23.24 -29.14 11.44
N MET A 415 -23.80 -28.27 12.28
CA MET A 415 -24.78 -28.66 13.30
C MET A 415 -26.02 -29.36 12.71
N ARG A 416 -26.34 -29.13 11.44
CA ARG A 416 -27.45 -29.79 10.71
C ARG A 416 -27.18 -31.26 10.39
N SER A 417 -25.93 -31.70 10.44
CA SER A 417 -25.53 -33.11 10.26
C SER A 417 -25.51 -33.91 11.56
N ILE A 418 -25.68 -33.24 12.71
CA ILE A 418 -25.68 -33.85 14.04
C ILE A 418 -27.11 -34.24 14.38
N GLN A 419 -27.35 -35.53 14.66
CA GLN A 419 -28.67 -36.01 15.05
C GLN A 419 -29.07 -35.49 16.44
N MET A 420 -30.10 -34.65 16.50
CA MET A 420 -30.53 -33.97 17.72
C MET A 420 -31.65 -34.74 18.44
N LEU A 421 -31.27 -35.82 19.12
CA LEU A 421 -32.17 -36.62 19.97
C LEU A 421 -32.26 -36.05 21.41
N PRO A 422 -33.47 -35.98 22.01
CA PRO A 422 -33.65 -35.57 23.40
C PRO A 422 -32.78 -36.37 24.39
N GLY A 423 -32.08 -35.66 25.28
CA GLY A 423 -31.23 -36.28 26.30
C GLY A 423 -29.82 -36.68 25.83
N CYS A 424 -29.56 -36.74 24.52
CA CYS A 424 -28.25 -37.10 23.98
C CYS A 424 -27.18 -36.04 24.23
N ILE A 425 -25.92 -36.46 24.18
CA ILE A 425 -24.74 -35.60 24.29
C ILE A 425 -24.11 -35.49 22.91
N VAL A 426 -23.89 -34.25 22.44
CA VAL A 426 -23.21 -33.99 21.16
C VAL A 426 -21.74 -34.37 21.31
N GLN A 427 -21.32 -35.46 20.67
CA GLN A 427 -19.97 -36.00 20.82
C GLN A 427 -18.92 -35.17 20.07
N GLU A 428 -19.23 -34.74 18.85
CA GLU A 428 -18.31 -33.96 18.02
C GLU A 428 -18.91 -32.59 17.70
N LEU A 429 -18.30 -31.54 18.24
CA LEU A 429 -18.56 -30.16 17.85
C LEU A 429 -17.37 -29.26 18.19
N LYS A 430 -16.89 -28.52 17.21
CA LYS A 430 -15.93 -27.44 17.36
C LYS A 430 -16.48 -26.19 16.66
N LEU A 431 -16.25 -25.03 17.26
CA LEU A 431 -16.56 -23.74 16.65
C LEU A 431 -15.25 -23.07 16.24
N GLU A 432 -15.03 -22.90 14.95
CA GLU A 432 -13.90 -22.20 14.35
C GLU A 432 -14.20 -20.71 14.28
N MET A 433 -13.28 -19.88 14.79
CA MET A 433 -13.52 -18.47 15.07
C MET A 433 -12.69 -17.59 14.14
N PHE A 434 -13.34 -16.68 13.42
CA PHE A 434 -12.70 -15.76 12.48
C PHE A 434 -13.02 -14.29 12.79
N ASP A 435 -12.10 -13.40 12.43
CA ASP A 435 -12.37 -11.97 12.35
C ASP A 435 -13.12 -11.59 11.06
N ALA A 436 -13.39 -10.29 10.89
CA ALA A 436 -14.11 -9.77 9.72
C ALA A 436 -13.32 -9.87 8.39
N TYR A 437 -12.01 -10.12 8.46
CA TYR A 437 -11.10 -10.16 7.31
C TYR A 437 -10.71 -11.59 6.91
N GLY A 438 -11.13 -12.59 7.70
CA GLY A 438 -10.91 -14.01 7.44
C GLY A 438 -9.77 -14.65 8.22
N ASN A 439 -9.06 -13.91 9.08
CA ASN A 439 -8.02 -14.48 9.94
C ASN A 439 -8.66 -15.25 11.11
N HIS A 440 -8.01 -16.32 11.59
CA HIS A 440 -8.47 -16.96 12.83
C HIS A 440 -8.35 -16.03 14.04
N ALA A 441 -9.26 -16.20 14.99
CA ALA A 441 -9.31 -15.40 16.20
C ALA A 441 -8.08 -15.58 17.10
N LEU A 442 -7.68 -14.49 17.77
CA LEU A 442 -6.55 -14.50 18.70
C LEU A 442 -6.76 -15.47 19.86
N LYS A 443 -5.79 -16.35 20.10
CA LYS A 443 -5.72 -17.25 21.27
C LYS A 443 -6.07 -16.52 22.57
N GLY A 444 -6.98 -17.11 23.34
CA GLY A 444 -7.43 -16.60 24.63
C GLY A 444 -8.53 -15.56 24.55
N SER A 445 -9.02 -15.20 23.36
CA SER A 445 -10.21 -14.37 23.19
C SER A 445 -11.40 -15.02 23.88
N GLU A 446 -12.09 -14.24 24.73
CA GLU A 446 -13.27 -14.69 25.48
C GLU A 446 -14.55 -14.52 24.66
N LEU A 447 -15.38 -15.55 24.67
CA LEU A 447 -16.72 -15.55 24.06
C LEU A 447 -17.75 -16.09 25.07
N LEU A 448 -19.00 -15.69 24.87
CA LEU A 448 -20.14 -16.12 25.68
C LEU A 448 -21.10 -16.94 24.82
N LEU A 449 -21.30 -18.20 25.20
CA LEU A 449 -22.28 -19.08 24.59
C LEU A 449 -23.65 -18.84 25.23
N LYS A 450 -24.65 -18.66 24.38
CA LYS A 450 -26.06 -18.68 24.74
C LYS A 450 -26.68 -19.92 24.08
N VAL A 451 -27.39 -20.69 24.89
CA VAL A 451 -28.01 -21.95 24.46
C VAL A 451 -29.46 -21.99 24.90
N GLU A 452 -30.31 -22.54 24.05
CA GLU A 452 -31.72 -22.79 24.27
C GLU A 452 -32.02 -24.23 23.85
N GLY A 453 -32.73 -24.98 24.69
CA GLY A 453 -32.93 -26.42 24.46
C GLY A 453 -31.68 -27.30 24.66
N PHE A 454 -30.53 -26.73 25.05
CA PHE A 454 -29.34 -27.48 25.50
C PHE A 454 -28.94 -27.12 26.93
N SER A 455 -28.18 -28.03 27.55
CA SER A 455 -27.42 -27.79 28.79
C SER A 455 -25.92 -28.01 28.54
N ILE A 456 -25.08 -27.13 29.10
CA ILE A 456 -23.62 -27.25 29.05
C ILE A 456 -23.16 -27.99 30.32
N LYS A 457 -22.40 -29.07 30.16
CA LYS A 457 -21.91 -29.92 31.27
C LYS A 457 -20.54 -29.53 31.84
N ASP A 458 -19.87 -28.54 31.25
CA ASP A 458 -18.52 -28.14 31.63
C ASP A 458 -18.45 -27.16 32.82
N GLN A 459 -17.32 -27.16 33.53
CA GLN A 459 -17.02 -26.29 34.67
C GLN A 459 -16.87 -24.81 34.29
N MET A 460 -16.53 -24.48 33.03
CA MET A 460 -16.44 -23.08 32.56
C MET A 460 -17.82 -22.44 32.31
N GLY A 461 -18.89 -23.24 32.33
CA GLY A 461 -20.27 -22.78 32.16
C GLY A 461 -20.53 -22.21 30.76
N LYS A 462 -20.85 -20.91 30.67
CA LYS A 462 -21.15 -20.24 29.38
C LYS A 462 -19.94 -19.56 28.73
N LYS A 463 -18.85 -19.32 29.46
CA LYS A 463 -17.69 -18.57 28.97
C LYS A 463 -16.62 -19.51 28.46
N HIS A 464 -16.19 -19.33 27.22
CA HIS A 464 -15.16 -20.15 26.59
C HIS A 464 -14.05 -19.28 26.00
N LYS A 465 -12.88 -19.88 25.77
CA LYS A 465 -11.71 -19.20 25.17
C LYS A 465 -11.31 -19.89 23.89
N VAL A 466 -10.94 -19.08 22.90
CA VAL A 466 -10.30 -19.57 21.67
C VAL A 466 -8.93 -20.17 22.01
N ASP A 467 -8.64 -21.34 21.45
CA ASP A 467 -7.37 -22.04 21.64
C ASP A 467 -6.23 -21.47 20.76
N ARG A 468 -5.16 -22.25 20.54
CA ARG A 468 -4.03 -21.84 19.67
C ARG A 468 -4.37 -21.92 18.18
N ASP A 469 -5.29 -22.81 17.84
CA ASP A 469 -5.62 -23.24 16.49
C ASP A 469 -6.83 -22.47 15.93
N GLY A 470 -7.50 -21.68 16.77
CA GLY A 470 -8.58 -20.77 16.40
C GLY A 470 -9.97 -21.34 16.72
N PHE A 471 -10.01 -22.44 17.48
CA PHE A 471 -11.23 -23.18 17.76
C PHE A 471 -11.71 -23.00 19.21
N VAL A 472 -12.98 -23.34 19.41
CA VAL A 472 -13.59 -23.61 20.70
C VAL A 472 -14.19 -25.01 20.65
N HIS A 473 -13.68 -25.90 21.49
CA HIS A 473 -14.13 -27.28 21.56
C HIS A 473 -15.38 -27.41 22.45
N LEU A 474 -16.48 -27.92 21.88
CA LEU A 474 -17.74 -28.21 22.59
C LEU A 474 -18.12 -29.70 22.57
N SER A 475 -17.30 -30.52 21.92
CA SER A 475 -17.35 -31.99 21.90
C SER A 475 -17.55 -32.58 23.31
N GLY A 476 -18.62 -33.35 23.49
CA GLY A 476 -19.00 -33.98 24.76
C GLY A 476 -19.64 -33.04 25.80
N MET A 477 -19.69 -31.72 25.54
CA MET A 477 -20.12 -30.71 26.52
C MET A 477 -21.60 -30.32 26.43
N LEU A 478 -22.20 -30.39 25.23
CA LEU A 478 -23.60 -30.05 25.00
C LEU A 478 -24.49 -31.28 25.18
N LYS A 479 -25.46 -31.23 26.10
CA LYS A 479 -26.54 -32.21 26.23
C LYS A 479 -27.87 -31.58 25.79
N VAL A 480 -28.57 -32.23 24.86
CA VAL A 480 -29.92 -31.84 24.44
C VAL A 480 -30.89 -32.00 25.62
N THR A 481 -31.63 -30.94 25.94
CA THR A 481 -32.65 -30.92 27.01
C THR A 481 -34.06 -30.63 26.47
N ALA A 482 -34.18 -30.18 25.23
CA ALA A 482 -35.47 -30.08 24.55
C ALA A 482 -36.06 -31.48 24.28
N GLY A 483 -37.40 -31.56 24.26
CA GLY A 483 -38.14 -32.75 23.85
C GLY A 483 -38.19 -32.91 22.33
N TYR A 484 -38.88 -33.93 21.82
CA TYR A 484 -39.00 -34.18 20.39
C TYR A 484 -39.76 -33.06 19.64
N ASN A 485 -39.44 -32.86 18.36
CA ASN A 485 -40.01 -31.80 17.51
C ASN A 485 -39.93 -30.37 18.11
N GLN A 486 -39.03 -30.10 19.05
CA GLN A 486 -38.81 -28.77 19.65
C GLN A 486 -37.63 -28.06 18.99
N ASN A 487 -37.66 -26.72 19.03
CA ASN A 487 -36.53 -25.91 18.57
C ASN A 487 -35.42 -25.88 19.62
N VAL A 488 -34.17 -25.93 19.14
CA VAL A 488 -32.95 -25.75 19.93
C VAL A 488 -32.08 -24.69 19.25
N SER A 489 -31.39 -23.87 20.04
CA SER A 489 -30.51 -22.83 19.50
C SER A 489 -29.16 -22.79 20.21
N LEU A 490 -28.12 -22.53 19.41
CA LEU A 490 -26.77 -22.24 19.88
C LEU A 490 -26.33 -20.93 19.25
N SER A 491 -26.05 -19.92 20.09
CA SER A 491 -25.52 -18.65 19.64
C SER A 491 -24.24 -18.24 20.38
N VAL A 492 -23.37 -17.54 19.67
CA VAL A 492 -22.11 -16.98 20.18
C VAL A 492 -22.25 -15.47 20.27
N THR A 493 -21.98 -14.94 21.46
CA THR A 493 -22.01 -13.50 21.74
C THR A 493 -20.63 -13.00 22.14
N THR A 494 -20.23 -11.87 21.58
CA THR A 494 -18.93 -11.21 21.82
C THR A 494 -19.15 -9.70 21.86
N GLY A 495 -18.67 -9.04 22.91
CA GLY A 495 -18.84 -7.59 23.09
C GLY A 495 -20.29 -7.12 23.33
N GLY A 496 -21.23 -8.05 23.53
CA GLY A 496 -22.67 -7.76 23.66
C GLY A 496 -23.48 -8.00 22.39
N GLU A 497 -22.82 -8.19 21.24
CA GLU A 497 -23.48 -8.54 19.97
C GLU A 497 -23.50 -10.07 19.75
N GLU A 498 -24.56 -10.58 19.15
CA GLU A 498 -24.70 -11.98 18.71
C GLU A 498 -24.11 -12.10 17.30
N ILE A 499 -22.99 -12.81 17.16
CA ILE A 499 -22.21 -12.91 15.90
C ILE A 499 -22.44 -14.21 15.14
N PHE A 500 -23.09 -15.18 15.78
CA PHE A 500 -23.44 -16.48 15.23
C PHE A 500 -24.67 -17.01 15.96
N LYS A 501 -25.61 -17.58 15.22
CA LYS A 501 -26.79 -18.28 15.75
C LYS A 501 -27.17 -19.38 14.76
N GLU A 502 -27.18 -20.62 15.23
CA GLU A 502 -27.84 -21.73 14.53
C GLU A 502 -29.09 -22.12 15.31
N GLU A 503 -30.20 -22.25 14.60
CA GLU A 503 -31.48 -22.76 15.10
C GLU A 503 -31.80 -24.05 14.37
N LEU A 504 -32.10 -25.09 15.14
CA LEU A 504 -32.34 -26.44 14.67
C LEU A 504 -33.60 -26.97 15.34
N GLN A 505 -34.18 -28.01 14.79
CA GLN A 505 -35.24 -28.76 15.45
C GLN A 505 -34.65 -30.10 15.93
N THR A 506 -35.00 -30.53 17.13
CA THR A 506 -34.80 -31.93 17.53
C THR A 506 -35.56 -32.84 16.58
N GLU A 507 -35.07 -34.07 16.42
CA GLU A 507 -35.75 -35.17 15.74
C GLU A 507 -37.28 -35.16 15.97
N LYS A 508 -38.04 -35.32 14.88
CA LYS A 508 -39.49 -35.50 14.98
C LYS A 508 -39.80 -36.98 15.24
N ARG A 509 -40.67 -37.21 16.22
CA ARG A 509 -41.30 -38.49 16.51
C ARG A 509 -42.79 -38.29 16.68
N GLU A 510 -43.58 -39.28 16.32
CA GLU A 510 -45.04 -39.24 16.37
C GLU A 510 -45.58 -40.45 17.12
N LEU A 511 -46.51 -40.22 18.04
CA LEU A 511 -47.25 -41.27 18.74
C LEU A 511 -48.53 -41.57 17.95
N ARG A 512 -48.63 -42.76 17.35
CA ARG A 512 -49.81 -43.21 16.58
C ARG A 512 -50.39 -44.51 17.14
N VAL A 513 -51.58 -44.88 16.67
CA VAL A 513 -52.16 -46.22 16.90
C VAL A 513 -51.72 -47.12 15.74
N ALA A 514 -51.37 -48.38 16.02
CA ALA A 514 -50.93 -49.34 15.01
C ALA A 514 -52.06 -49.74 14.03
N GLU A 515 -53.29 -49.81 14.54
CA GLU A 515 -54.49 -50.24 13.81
C GLU A 515 -55.52 -49.10 13.70
N PRO A 516 -56.45 -49.17 12.71
CA PRO A 516 -57.49 -48.16 12.55
C PRO A 516 -58.41 -48.09 13.77
N VAL A 517 -58.51 -46.91 14.39
CA VAL A 517 -59.41 -46.66 15.51
C VAL A 517 -60.88 -46.85 15.08
N PRO A 518 -61.69 -47.66 15.80
CA PRO A 518 -63.13 -47.77 15.53
C PRO A 518 -63.83 -46.42 15.65
N GLN A 519 -64.59 -46.02 14.64
CA GLN A 519 -65.30 -44.73 14.64
C GLN A 519 -66.52 -44.73 15.60
N LEU A 520 -67.10 -45.91 15.83
CA LEU A 520 -68.32 -46.13 16.62
C LEU A 520 -68.15 -47.39 17.49
N CYS A 521 -68.55 -47.30 18.75
CA CYS A 521 -68.53 -48.39 19.74
C CYS A 521 -69.86 -48.46 20.50
N ALA A 522 -70.21 -49.65 21.00
CA ALA A 522 -71.32 -49.81 21.94
C ALA A 522 -70.98 -49.20 23.31
N ALA A 523 -71.89 -48.41 23.88
CA ALA A 523 -71.71 -47.82 25.21
C ALA A 523 -71.56 -48.90 26.29
N GLY A 524 -70.54 -48.76 27.15
CA GLY A 524 -70.18 -49.74 28.17
C GLY A 524 -69.36 -50.95 27.70
N SER A 525 -68.92 -51.01 26.44
CA SER A 525 -68.03 -52.08 25.95
C SER A 525 -66.57 -51.93 26.43
N GLN A 526 -65.73 -52.94 26.13
CA GLN A 526 -64.27 -52.86 26.26
C GLN A 526 -63.64 -52.77 24.88
N LEU A 527 -62.71 -51.85 24.69
CA LEU A 527 -61.77 -51.83 23.56
C LEU A 527 -60.54 -52.63 23.98
N GLU A 528 -60.33 -53.80 23.39
CA GLU A 528 -59.23 -54.70 23.75
C GLU A 528 -57.99 -54.49 22.86
N ASN A 529 -56.81 -54.78 23.40
CA ASN A 529 -55.51 -54.82 22.69
C ASN A 529 -55.16 -53.56 21.87
N PHE A 530 -55.41 -52.36 22.42
CA PHE A 530 -55.09 -51.11 21.74
C PHE A 530 -53.57 -50.87 21.71
N VAL A 531 -52.94 -51.00 20.54
CA VAL A 531 -51.49 -50.83 20.37
C VAL A 531 -51.14 -49.42 19.92
N PHE A 532 -50.32 -48.74 20.72
CA PHE A 532 -49.67 -47.48 20.38
C PHE A 532 -48.24 -47.73 19.90
N GLU A 533 -47.80 -46.98 18.89
CA GLU A 533 -46.44 -47.01 18.35
C GLU A 533 -45.85 -45.60 18.36
N ILE A 534 -44.55 -45.49 18.63
CA ILE A 534 -43.80 -44.26 18.38
C ILE A 534 -42.96 -44.46 17.12
N VAL A 535 -43.15 -43.57 16.16
CA VAL A 535 -42.50 -43.63 14.85
C VAL A 535 -41.74 -42.37 14.49
N ASP A 536 -40.78 -42.50 13.59
CA ASP A 536 -40.08 -41.38 12.97
C ASP A 536 -40.90 -40.74 11.83
N THR A 537 -40.29 -39.78 11.13
CA THR A 537 -40.88 -39.07 9.99
C THR A 537 -41.11 -39.93 8.75
N GLU A 538 -40.43 -41.06 8.64
CA GLU A 538 -40.56 -42.01 7.54
C GLU A 538 -41.59 -43.11 7.88
N GLY A 539 -42.03 -43.18 9.14
CA GLY A 539 -43.01 -44.12 9.65
C GLY A 539 -42.40 -45.39 10.24
N ASN A 540 -41.07 -45.45 10.40
CA ASN A 540 -40.35 -46.54 11.04
C ASN A 540 -40.52 -46.50 12.56
N LEU A 541 -40.51 -47.66 13.22
CA LEU A 541 -40.69 -47.80 14.66
C LEU A 541 -39.41 -47.41 15.43
N ASP A 542 -39.52 -46.51 16.42
CA ASP A 542 -38.39 -46.13 17.27
C ASP A 542 -38.22 -47.13 18.44
N GLU A 543 -37.44 -48.21 18.19
CA GLU A 543 -37.19 -49.24 19.21
C GLU A 543 -36.41 -48.72 20.44
N ASN A 544 -35.77 -47.55 20.38
CA ASN A 544 -35.00 -47.00 21.49
C ASN A 544 -35.89 -46.55 22.66
N ILE A 545 -37.19 -46.34 22.42
CA ILE A 545 -38.17 -45.99 23.45
C ILE A 545 -38.69 -47.28 24.08
N HIS A 546 -37.97 -47.75 25.10
CA HIS A 546 -38.26 -48.98 25.86
C HIS A 546 -38.26 -48.71 27.37
N ASN A 547 -39.13 -49.38 28.11
CA ASN A 547 -39.19 -49.34 29.57
C ASN A 547 -38.12 -50.26 30.18
N ASP A 548 -36.96 -49.70 30.47
CA ASP A 548 -35.85 -50.41 31.09
C ASP A 548 -35.86 -50.19 32.60
N GLU A 549 -36.33 -51.20 33.34
CA GLU A 549 -36.46 -51.17 34.80
C GLU A 549 -35.11 -51.33 35.51
N GLU A 550 -34.12 -51.97 34.86
CA GLU A 550 -32.79 -52.22 35.45
C GLU A 550 -31.93 -50.95 35.44
N ASN A 551 -31.99 -50.16 34.37
CA ASN A 551 -31.30 -48.87 34.25
C ASN A 551 -32.15 -47.66 34.70
N GLY A 552 -33.35 -47.89 35.25
CA GLY A 552 -34.24 -46.84 35.75
C GLY A 552 -34.75 -45.89 34.66
N HIS A 553 -34.91 -46.36 33.43
CA HIS A 553 -35.41 -45.60 32.28
C HIS A 553 -36.86 -45.99 31.98
N PHE A 554 -37.77 -45.50 32.83
CA PHE A 554 -39.19 -45.80 32.74
C PHE A 554 -39.90 -45.02 31.62
N HIS A 555 -40.15 -45.70 30.49
CA HIS A 555 -40.93 -45.19 29.37
C HIS A 555 -42.34 -45.79 29.41
N THR A 556 -43.34 -45.01 29.82
CA THR A 556 -44.71 -45.48 30.01
C THR A 556 -45.72 -44.55 29.34
N LEU A 557 -46.78 -45.12 28.78
CA LEU A 557 -47.94 -44.41 28.28
C LEU A 557 -48.94 -44.19 29.41
N SER A 558 -49.44 -42.97 29.53
CA SER A 558 -50.50 -42.60 30.46
C SER A 558 -51.78 -42.26 29.70
N ILE A 559 -52.91 -42.85 30.10
CA ILE A 559 -54.23 -42.54 29.53
C ILE A 559 -55.01 -41.63 30.48
N LYS A 560 -55.61 -40.58 29.92
CA LYS A 560 -56.52 -39.67 30.64
C LYS A 560 -57.84 -39.60 29.87
N LEU A 561 -58.93 -39.99 30.52
CA LEU A 561 -60.28 -39.78 30.00
C LEU A 561 -60.72 -38.35 30.36
N ASP A 562 -61.48 -37.71 29.47
CA ASP A 562 -61.96 -36.33 29.70
C ASP A 562 -63.14 -36.25 30.69
N SER A 563 -63.68 -37.39 31.15
CA SER A 563 -64.74 -37.43 32.17
C SER A 563 -64.19 -37.20 33.58
N SER A 564 -64.86 -36.34 34.35
CA SER A 564 -64.40 -35.78 35.63
C SER A 564 -64.40 -36.74 36.83
N VAL A 565 -64.35 -38.06 36.61
CA VAL A 565 -64.48 -39.09 37.65
C VAL A 565 -63.19 -39.90 37.80
N THR A 566 -62.62 -39.85 39.01
CA THR A 566 -61.46 -40.62 39.52
C THR A 566 -60.09 -40.42 38.86
N LYS A 567 -59.11 -39.92 39.65
CA LYS A 567 -57.69 -39.78 39.29
C LYS A 567 -56.92 -41.11 39.39
N THR A 568 -57.26 -42.10 38.57
CA THR A 568 -56.43 -43.30 38.39
C THR A 568 -55.86 -43.33 36.98
N THR A 569 -54.71 -42.69 36.81
CA THR A 569 -53.96 -42.71 35.56
C THR A 569 -53.21 -44.04 35.47
N THR A 570 -53.80 -45.05 34.82
CA THR A 570 -53.11 -46.31 34.53
C THR A 570 -51.90 -46.04 33.63
N LEU A 571 -50.75 -46.63 33.98
CA LEU A 571 -49.51 -46.55 33.22
C LEU A 571 -49.25 -47.88 32.53
N TYR A 572 -48.93 -47.82 31.24
CA TYR A 572 -48.62 -48.98 30.41
C TYR A 572 -47.18 -48.86 29.91
N ALA A 573 -46.38 -49.93 29.98
CA ALA A 573 -44.96 -49.87 29.62
C ALA A 573 -44.75 -49.93 28.10
N PHE A 574 -43.83 -49.11 27.58
CA PHE A 574 -43.35 -49.26 26.20
C PHE A 574 -42.34 -50.40 26.11
N GLN A 575 -42.53 -51.29 25.13
CA GLN A 575 -41.60 -52.33 24.73
C GLN A 575 -41.19 -52.07 23.28
N LYS A 576 -39.96 -51.60 23.07
CA LYS A 576 -39.36 -51.35 21.74
C LYS A 576 -40.25 -50.46 20.87
N GLY A 577 -40.57 -49.26 21.35
CA GLY A 577 -41.41 -48.29 20.64
C GLY A 577 -42.92 -48.61 20.64
N ARG A 578 -43.35 -49.80 21.09
CA ARG A 578 -44.76 -50.22 21.14
C ARG A 578 -45.31 -50.25 22.56
N CYS A 579 -46.57 -49.88 22.75
CA CYS A 579 -47.27 -49.97 24.03
C CYS A 579 -48.69 -50.54 23.82
N THR A 580 -48.95 -51.73 24.35
CA THR A 580 -50.27 -52.39 24.24
C THR A 580 -51.11 -52.13 25.47
N ILE A 581 -52.34 -51.66 25.28
CA ILE A 581 -53.36 -51.49 26.31
C ILE A 581 -54.28 -52.72 26.26
N PRO A 582 -54.31 -53.58 27.29
CA PRO A 582 -55.09 -54.82 27.25
C PRO A 582 -56.60 -54.58 27.10
N SER A 583 -57.14 -53.60 27.82
CA SER A 583 -58.55 -53.19 27.72
C SER A 583 -58.76 -51.74 28.14
N LEU A 584 -59.63 -51.03 27.43
CA LEU A 584 -60.08 -49.67 27.75
C LEU A 584 -61.62 -49.64 27.78
N THR A 585 -62.18 -49.27 28.93
CA THR A 585 -63.65 -49.27 29.13
C THR A 585 -64.30 -48.05 28.49
N VAL A 586 -65.25 -48.28 27.60
CA VAL A 586 -66.08 -47.24 26.98
C VAL A 586 -67.12 -46.75 28.00
N PRO A 587 -67.34 -45.42 28.16
CA PRO A 587 -68.39 -44.89 29.03
C PRO A 587 -69.79 -45.44 28.70
N ARG A 588 -70.68 -45.46 29.70
CA ARG A 588 -72.05 -46.00 29.57
C ARG A 588 -73.03 -45.02 28.95
N ASP A 589 -72.66 -43.74 28.87
CA ASP A 589 -73.49 -42.68 28.28
C ASP A 589 -73.33 -42.66 26.76
N ALA A 590 -74.45 -42.55 26.03
CA ALA A 590 -74.46 -42.42 24.59
C ALA A 590 -74.05 -41.00 24.15
N GLY A 591 -73.29 -40.90 23.06
CA GLY A 591 -72.70 -39.64 22.60
C GLY A 591 -71.32 -39.85 22.00
N CYS A 592 -70.30 -39.23 22.58
CA CYS A 592 -68.93 -39.36 22.12
C CYS A 592 -67.97 -39.22 23.31
N PHE A 593 -67.01 -40.13 23.42
CA PHE A 593 -65.96 -40.05 24.43
C PHE A 593 -64.60 -39.76 23.79
N SER A 594 -63.80 -38.97 24.48
CA SER A 594 -62.42 -38.70 24.12
C SER A 594 -61.48 -39.04 25.28
N PHE A 595 -60.29 -39.48 24.89
CA PHE A 595 -59.19 -39.74 25.81
C PHE A 595 -57.88 -39.30 25.18
N SER A 596 -56.96 -38.83 26.02
CA SER A 596 -55.60 -38.49 25.61
C SER A 596 -54.62 -39.52 26.12
N ALA A 597 -53.79 -40.02 25.21
CA ALA A 597 -52.64 -40.85 25.48
C ALA A 597 -51.39 -39.96 25.51
N VAL A 598 -50.61 -39.99 26.59
CA VAL A 598 -49.45 -39.11 26.79
C VAL A 598 -48.28 -39.92 27.35
N HIS A 599 -47.12 -39.86 26.70
CA HIS A 599 -45.91 -40.53 27.18
C HIS A 599 -45.35 -39.84 28.45
N SER A 600 -44.83 -40.63 29.40
CA SER A 600 -44.39 -40.19 30.74
C SER A 600 -43.25 -39.16 30.74
N ARG A 601 -42.15 -39.46 30.02
CA ARG A 601 -40.96 -38.60 29.88
C ARG A 601 -41.12 -37.50 28.82
N HIS A 602 -41.61 -37.88 27.64
CA HIS A 602 -41.82 -37.02 26.47
C HIS A 602 -43.29 -36.62 26.35
N ARG A 603 -43.73 -35.58 27.06
CA ARG A 603 -45.16 -35.18 27.09
C ARG A 603 -45.65 -34.61 25.76
N GLU A 604 -44.72 -34.15 24.93
CA GLU A 604 -44.92 -33.77 23.54
C GLU A 604 -45.41 -34.94 22.67
N LEU A 605 -45.05 -36.19 23.02
CA LEU A 605 -45.59 -37.40 22.41
C LEU A 605 -46.94 -37.71 23.05
N SER A 606 -47.98 -37.06 22.50
CA SER A 606 -49.36 -37.22 22.91
C SER A 606 -50.31 -37.35 21.73
N LEU A 607 -51.34 -38.18 21.89
CA LEU A 607 -52.38 -38.41 20.90
C LEU A 607 -53.75 -38.33 21.58
N SER A 608 -54.63 -37.47 21.07
CA SER A 608 -56.02 -37.37 21.52
C SER A 608 -56.93 -38.12 20.56
N ILE A 609 -57.64 -39.14 21.07
CA ILE A 609 -58.51 -40.00 20.29
C ILE A 609 -59.97 -39.71 20.69
N LYS A 610 -60.86 -39.69 19.71
CA LYS A 610 -62.29 -39.38 19.86
C LYS A 610 -63.13 -40.44 19.15
N ILE A 611 -64.02 -41.10 19.88
CA ILE A 611 -64.81 -42.26 19.42
C ILE A 611 -66.30 -42.03 19.71
N GLY A 612 -67.17 -42.35 18.75
CA GLY A 612 -68.62 -42.28 18.93
C GLY A 612 -69.16 -43.44 19.78
N THR A 613 -70.16 -43.18 20.62
CA THR A 613 -70.81 -44.21 21.46
C THR A 613 -72.31 -44.29 21.17
N GLN A 614 -72.78 -45.49 20.83
CA GLN A 614 -74.21 -45.79 20.62
C GLN A 614 -74.75 -46.69 21.74
N PRO A 615 -76.04 -46.54 22.12
CA PRO A 615 -76.64 -47.39 23.14
C PRO A 615 -76.67 -48.86 22.71
N SER A 616 -76.39 -49.75 23.66
CA SER A 616 -76.25 -51.21 23.45
C SER A 616 -77.51 -51.92 22.89
N SER A 617 -78.67 -51.25 22.92
CA SER A 617 -79.95 -51.79 22.42
C SER A 617 -80.03 -52.00 20.91
N ASP A 618 -79.24 -51.25 20.13
CA ASP A 618 -79.46 -51.15 18.69
C ASP A 618 -78.57 -52.13 17.89
N LEU A 619 -77.66 -52.86 18.54
CA LEU A 619 -76.74 -53.82 17.91
C LEU A 619 -77.34 -55.21 17.62
N GLN A 620 -78.62 -55.46 17.94
CA GLN A 620 -79.24 -56.80 17.80
C GLN A 620 -80.25 -56.96 16.66
N HIS A 621 -80.41 -55.96 15.79
CA HIS A 621 -81.33 -56.03 14.64
C HIS A 621 -80.66 -55.79 13.28
N GLU A 622 -79.62 -56.56 12.92
CA GLU A 622 -79.29 -56.80 11.49
C GLU A 622 -78.38 -58.02 11.17
N ILE A 623 -78.54 -59.16 11.86
CA ILE A 623 -77.91 -60.42 11.42
C ILE A 623 -78.87 -61.62 11.50
N GLN A 624 -79.60 -61.92 10.41
CA GLN A 624 -79.97 -63.30 10.07
C GLN A 624 -80.39 -63.48 8.59
N THR A 625 -79.54 -64.21 7.83
CA THR A 625 -79.83 -64.96 6.57
C THR A 625 -80.36 -64.20 5.33
N LEU A 626 -79.92 -64.45 4.08
CA LEU A 626 -79.19 -65.58 3.48
C LEU A 626 -78.01 -65.14 2.57
N CYS A 627 -77.06 -66.05 2.34
CA CYS A 627 -76.13 -66.07 1.19
C CYS A 627 -76.63 -67.09 0.14
N PRO A 628 -76.00 -67.25 -1.05
CA PRO A 628 -75.34 -66.28 -1.94
C PRO A 628 -75.88 -66.36 -3.40
N ASN A 629 -75.75 -65.29 -4.22
CA ASN A 629 -75.26 -65.35 -5.62
C ASN A 629 -75.46 -64.05 -6.45
N THR A 630 -74.58 -63.96 -7.44
CA THR A 630 -74.40 -63.12 -8.65
C THR A 630 -75.64 -62.57 -9.38
N ASN A 631 -75.41 -61.52 -10.20
CA ASN A 631 -76.31 -60.75 -11.11
C ASN A 631 -77.02 -59.58 -10.41
N ILE A 632 -76.83 -58.30 -10.73
CA ILE A 632 -76.56 -57.59 -12.00
C ILE A 632 -77.62 -57.86 -13.08
N MET A 633 -78.64 -56.98 -13.16
CA MET A 633 -79.26 -56.42 -14.38
C MET A 633 -79.98 -55.13 -13.92
N MET A 634 -79.70 -53.94 -14.45
CA MET A 634 -80.05 -53.42 -15.79
C MET A 634 -81.55 -53.22 -15.98
N LEU A 635 -81.92 -52.02 -16.44
CA LEU A 635 -82.74 -51.70 -17.65
C LEU A 635 -83.26 -50.25 -17.53
N GLN A 636 -83.26 -49.37 -18.54
CA GLN A 636 -83.20 -49.41 -20.02
C GLN A 636 -82.50 -48.12 -20.54
N ASP A 637 -81.97 -47.95 -21.76
CA ASP A 637 -81.79 -48.75 -23.00
C ASP A 637 -80.84 -47.92 -23.94
N LYS A 638 -80.24 -48.36 -25.06
CA LYS A 638 -80.31 -49.62 -25.82
C LYS A 638 -79.05 -49.85 -26.70
N SER A 639 -78.59 -51.10 -26.75
CA SER A 639 -77.95 -51.84 -27.88
C SER A 639 -76.88 -51.20 -28.80
N THR A 640 -75.66 -51.76 -28.72
CA THR A 640 -74.70 -51.98 -29.84
C THR A 640 -75.14 -53.17 -30.74
N PRO A 641 -74.43 -53.53 -31.85
CA PRO A 641 -73.39 -54.58 -31.75
C PRO A 641 -72.22 -54.56 -32.79
N ASN A 642 -71.06 -55.12 -32.39
CA ASN A 642 -70.10 -56.05 -33.04
C ASN A 642 -69.95 -56.13 -34.60
N ASN A 643 -68.80 -56.48 -35.23
CA ASN A 643 -67.70 -57.39 -34.81
C ASN A 643 -66.45 -57.34 -35.75
N ILE A 644 -65.29 -57.83 -35.27
CA ILE A 644 -64.16 -58.51 -35.99
C ILE A 644 -63.42 -57.79 -37.16
N GLY A 645 -62.13 -57.47 -36.93
CA GLY A 645 -60.97 -58.11 -37.59
C GLY A 645 -60.43 -57.65 -38.98
N ASN A 646 -59.10 -57.52 -39.03
CA ASN A 646 -58.17 -57.58 -40.18
C ASN A 646 -58.03 -56.40 -41.19
N LEU A 647 -56.78 -55.90 -41.24
CA LEU A 647 -55.90 -55.75 -42.43
C LEU A 647 -56.22 -54.73 -43.56
N CYS A 648 -55.34 -53.73 -43.67
CA CYS A 648 -54.86 -53.00 -44.87
C CYS A 648 -55.81 -52.24 -45.84
N LEU A 649 -55.51 -50.94 -45.96
CA LEU A 649 -55.40 -50.12 -47.21
C LEU A 649 -56.67 -49.75 -48.04
N VAL A 650 -56.51 -48.61 -48.75
CA VAL A 650 -57.25 -48.13 -49.95
C VAL A 650 -58.43 -47.12 -49.77
N THR A 651 -58.05 -45.83 -49.71
CA THR A 651 -58.41 -44.75 -50.70
C THR A 651 -59.84 -44.13 -50.82
N TYR A 652 -59.91 -42.83 -50.50
CA TYR A 652 -60.70 -41.70 -51.09
C TYR A 652 -62.23 -41.50 -50.91
N ASN A 653 -62.54 -40.26 -50.48
CA ASN A 653 -63.61 -39.32 -50.89
C ASN A 653 -65.09 -39.76 -50.99
N TYR A 654 -65.96 -39.11 -50.20
CA TYR A 654 -66.66 -37.90 -50.69
C TYR A 654 -67.15 -36.94 -49.58
N CYS A 655 -67.12 -35.65 -49.94
CA CYS A 655 -67.63 -34.39 -49.38
C CYS A 655 -68.86 -34.35 -48.42
N SER A 656 -69.29 -33.20 -47.85
CA SER A 656 -68.70 -31.89 -47.46
C SER A 656 -69.87 -30.99 -47.02
N SER A 657 -69.91 -30.49 -45.78
CA SER A 657 -70.87 -29.42 -45.40
C SER A 657 -70.59 -28.64 -44.12
N LEU A 658 -69.73 -29.12 -43.20
CA LEU A 658 -69.49 -28.44 -41.90
C LEU A 658 -68.30 -27.46 -41.88
N ALA A 659 -67.54 -27.34 -42.97
CA ALA A 659 -66.22 -26.68 -42.98
C ALA A 659 -66.24 -25.15 -43.28
N LEU A 660 -67.33 -24.43 -43.02
CA LEU A 660 -67.42 -22.98 -43.34
C LEU A 660 -67.60 -22.06 -42.12
N GLU A 661 -68.21 -22.51 -41.02
CA GLU A 661 -68.35 -21.68 -39.80
C GLU A 661 -67.12 -21.74 -38.89
N GLU A 662 -66.47 -22.91 -38.74
CA GLU A 662 -65.23 -23.03 -37.94
C GLU A 662 -64.07 -22.21 -38.53
N THR A 663 -64.00 -22.06 -39.85
CA THR A 663 -62.91 -21.30 -40.50
C THR A 663 -63.00 -19.79 -40.27
N ALA A 664 -64.21 -19.21 -40.14
CA ALA A 664 -64.36 -17.78 -39.93
C ALA A 664 -63.91 -17.34 -38.52
N LEU A 665 -64.34 -18.10 -37.50
CA LEU A 665 -63.95 -17.88 -36.10
C LEU A 665 -62.43 -18.03 -35.88
N CYS A 666 -61.77 -18.95 -36.59
CA CYS A 666 -60.31 -19.10 -36.53
C CYS A 666 -59.54 -17.96 -37.21
N ILE A 667 -60.12 -17.26 -38.19
CA ILE A 667 -59.49 -16.12 -38.85
C ILE A 667 -59.60 -14.87 -37.97
N GLU A 668 -60.80 -14.52 -37.48
CA GLU A 668 -60.99 -13.36 -36.59
C GLU A 668 -60.11 -13.43 -35.33
N HIS A 669 -59.96 -14.63 -34.73
CA HIS A 669 -59.12 -14.81 -33.55
C HIS A 669 -57.62 -14.58 -33.87
N ARG A 670 -57.15 -14.97 -35.07
CA ARG A 670 -55.75 -14.78 -35.50
C ARG A 670 -55.46 -13.35 -35.93
N GLU A 671 -56.40 -12.68 -36.58
CA GLU A 671 -56.31 -11.26 -36.92
C GLU A 671 -56.21 -10.41 -35.65
N ARG A 672 -57.08 -10.64 -34.65
CA ARG A 672 -57.03 -9.96 -33.35
C ARG A 672 -55.69 -10.13 -32.63
N VAL A 673 -55.11 -11.33 -32.67
CA VAL A 673 -53.77 -11.60 -32.07
C VAL A 673 -52.64 -10.90 -32.85
N LEU A 674 -52.78 -10.71 -34.16
CA LEU A 674 -51.85 -9.91 -34.96
C LEU A 674 -51.99 -8.41 -34.65
N GLU A 675 -53.21 -7.87 -34.55
CA GLU A 675 -53.49 -6.48 -34.15
C GLU A 675 -52.96 -6.16 -32.74
N GLU A 676 -53.17 -7.04 -31.77
CA GLU A 676 -52.62 -6.91 -30.41
C GLU A 676 -51.07 -6.92 -30.41
N THR A 677 -50.46 -7.78 -31.24
CA THR A 677 -48.99 -7.85 -31.36
C THR A 677 -48.45 -6.60 -32.05
N GLY A 678 -49.11 -6.11 -33.10
CA GLY A 678 -48.76 -4.86 -33.80
C GLY A 678 -48.87 -3.63 -32.90
N SER A 679 -49.97 -3.52 -32.13
CA SER A 679 -50.20 -2.47 -31.14
C SER A 679 -49.09 -2.44 -30.06
N ARG A 680 -48.60 -3.61 -29.67
CA ARG A 680 -47.51 -3.76 -28.69
C ARG A 680 -46.15 -3.31 -29.24
N ILE A 681 -45.87 -3.60 -30.51
CA ILE A 681 -44.69 -3.09 -31.23
C ILE A 681 -44.75 -1.56 -31.31
N GLU A 682 -45.87 -1.01 -31.78
CA GLU A 682 -46.06 0.44 -31.97
C GLU A 682 -45.91 1.21 -30.63
N HIS A 683 -46.46 0.67 -29.55
CA HIS A 683 -46.27 1.20 -28.20
C HIS A 683 -44.80 1.17 -27.76
N ARG A 684 -44.09 0.05 -27.98
CA ARG A 684 -42.67 -0.10 -27.63
C ARG A 684 -41.78 0.82 -28.46
N GLU A 685 -42.09 1.07 -29.73
CA GLU A 685 -41.40 2.04 -30.57
C GLU A 685 -41.63 3.49 -30.11
N ARG A 686 -42.87 3.85 -29.73
CA ARG A 686 -43.15 5.16 -29.11
C ARG A 686 -42.36 5.38 -27.81
N VAL A 687 -42.26 4.37 -26.96
CA VAL A 687 -41.45 4.43 -25.72
C VAL A 687 -39.94 4.49 -26.01
N LEU A 688 -39.45 3.77 -27.03
CA LEU A 688 -38.05 3.86 -27.45
C LEU A 688 -37.69 5.24 -27.98
N LYS A 689 -38.61 5.91 -28.71
CA LYS A 689 -38.41 7.30 -29.14
C LYS A 689 -38.25 8.22 -27.94
N LEU A 690 -39.20 8.19 -26.99
CA LEU A 690 -39.15 9.00 -25.77
C LEU A 690 -37.86 8.79 -24.95
N LEU A 691 -37.38 7.55 -24.85
CA LEU A 691 -36.13 7.25 -24.14
C LEU A 691 -34.88 7.72 -24.90
N ARG A 692 -34.88 7.71 -26.24
CA ARG A 692 -33.80 8.29 -27.06
C ARG A 692 -33.78 9.81 -26.93
N ASP A 693 -34.95 10.45 -26.93
CA ASP A 693 -35.07 11.90 -26.73
C ASP A 693 -34.53 12.29 -25.34
N ARG A 694 -34.91 11.55 -24.28
CA ARG A 694 -34.35 11.75 -22.92
C ARG A 694 -32.85 11.45 -22.82
N LYS A 695 -32.32 10.50 -23.59
CA LYS A 695 -30.86 10.25 -23.67
C LYS A 695 -30.14 11.49 -24.19
N VAL A 696 -30.61 12.08 -25.28
CA VAL A 696 -30.03 13.29 -25.88
C VAL A 696 -30.08 14.47 -24.90
N GLU A 697 -31.20 14.65 -24.19
CA GLU A 697 -31.35 15.69 -23.16
C GLU A 697 -30.32 15.57 -22.02
N ILE A 698 -30.06 14.34 -21.53
CA ILE A 698 -29.06 14.09 -20.49
C ILE A 698 -27.63 14.29 -21.03
N GLU A 699 -27.35 13.82 -22.25
CA GLU A 699 -26.06 14.02 -22.91
C GLU A 699 -25.76 15.51 -23.13
N GLN A 700 -26.75 16.30 -23.52
CA GLN A 700 -26.61 17.74 -23.71
C GLN A 700 -26.42 18.48 -22.36
N SER A 701 -27.15 18.07 -21.32
CA SER A 701 -26.95 18.56 -19.95
C SER A 701 -25.52 18.29 -19.43
N LEU A 702 -24.95 17.12 -19.74
CA LEU A 702 -23.56 16.77 -19.39
C LEU A 702 -22.52 17.60 -20.16
N VAL A 703 -22.83 18.03 -21.38
CA VAL A 703 -21.97 18.94 -22.18
C VAL A 703 -22.01 20.36 -21.60
N GLU A 704 -23.18 20.85 -21.18
CA GLU A 704 -23.33 22.18 -20.57
C GLU A 704 -22.68 22.29 -19.17
N LEU A 705 -22.60 21.18 -18.42
CA LEU A 705 -21.94 21.11 -17.10
C LEU A 705 -20.42 20.89 -17.15
N GLY A 706 -19.84 20.58 -18.32
CA GLY A 706 -18.46 20.07 -18.45
C GLY A 706 -17.55 20.90 -19.34
N ASP A 707 -16.86 21.89 -18.77
CA ASP A 707 -15.99 22.80 -19.52
C ASP A 707 -14.79 22.08 -20.20
N LEU A 708 -14.28 22.72 -21.26
CA LEU A 708 -13.79 22.10 -22.48
C LEU A 708 -12.40 21.43 -22.40
N ASN A 709 -12.25 20.34 -21.63
CA ASN A 709 -11.15 19.37 -21.83
C ASN A 709 -11.38 17.97 -21.23
N GLN A 710 -12.03 17.83 -20.07
CA GLN A 710 -12.08 16.53 -19.37
C GLN A 710 -13.07 15.52 -19.99
N VAL A 711 -14.17 16.02 -20.58
CA VAL A 711 -15.13 15.20 -21.33
C VAL A 711 -14.58 14.83 -22.71
N ARG A 712 -13.88 15.77 -23.37
CA ARG A 712 -13.41 15.63 -24.76
C ARG A 712 -12.51 14.40 -24.96
N THR A 713 -11.57 14.14 -24.04
CA THR A 713 -10.67 12.98 -24.12
C THR A 713 -11.39 11.64 -23.87
N LYS A 714 -12.43 11.60 -23.03
CA LYS A 714 -13.22 10.37 -22.80
C LYS A 714 -14.24 10.11 -23.92
N MET A 715 -14.79 11.17 -24.51
CA MET A 715 -15.81 11.06 -25.55
C MET A 715 -15.21 10.73 -26.93
N ILE A 716 -14.01 11.23 -27.25
CA ILE A 716 -13.30 10.88 -28.51
C ILE A 716 -12.93 9.39 -28.52
N ALA A 717 -12.41 8.83 -27.42
CA ALA A 717 -12.06 7.41 -27.32
C ALA A 717 -13.27 6.48 -27.52
N GLN A 718 -14.47 6.91 -27.13
CA GLN A 718 -15.69 6.12 -27.28
C GLN A 718 -16.38 6.31 -28.65
N LEU A 719 -16.27 7.49 -29.28
CA LEU A 719 -16.92 7.80 -30.56
C LEU A 719 -16.09 7.44 -31.80
N MET A 720 -14.76 7.32 -31.70
CA MET A 720 -13.93 6.95 -32.86
C MET A 720 -14.08 5.49 -33.32
N VAL A 721 -14.73 4.63 -32.51
CA VAL A 721 -15.02 3.24 -32.89
C VAL A 721 -16.29 3.11 -33.73
N ASP A 722 -17.30 3.97 -33.49
CA ASP A 722 -18.64 3.82 -34.09
C ASP A 722 -18.76 4.42 -35.51
N PHE A 723 -17.76 5.16 -36.02
CA PHE A 723 -17.87 5.94 -37.25
C PHE A 723 -16.96 5.50 -38.43
N HIS A 724 -16.37 4.30 -38.38
CA HIS A 724 -15.36 3.88 -39.39
C HIS A 724 -15.61 2.56 -40.13
N GLN A 725 -16.88 2.16 -40.27
CA GLN A 725 -17.28 1.16 -41.26
C GLN A 725 -18.45 1.65 -42.13
N ASN A 726 -18.20 2.70 -42.92
CA ASN A 726 -18.67 2.82 -44.31
C ASN A 726 -18.06 4.07 -44.99
N HIS A 727 -17.54 3.87 -46.22
CA HIS A 727 -16.93 4.83 -47.16
C HIS A 727 -15.42 5.09 -47.13
N VAL A 728 -14.94 5.48 -48.31
CA VAL A 728 -13.57 5.36 -48.82
C VAL A 728 -12.81 6.68 -48.70
N GLY A 729 -11.59 6.60 -48.15
CA GLY A 729 -10.47 7.50 -48.44
C GLY A 729 -10.41 8.84 -47.71
N CYS A 730 -9.37 9.03 -46.89
CA CYS A 730 -8.49 10.21 -46.88
C CYS A 730 -7.35 10.03 -45.85
N ASP A 731 -6.18 10.62 -46.16
CA ASP A 731 -4.98 10.61 -45.32
C ASP A 731 -4.96 11.73 -44.26
N TYR A 732 -4.03 11.57 -43.31
CA TYR A 732 -3.37 12.54 -42.41
C TYR A 732 -3.59 12.47 -40.88
N SER A 733 -2.46 12.13 -40.23
CA SER A 733 -2.09 12.21 -38.82
C SER A 733 -2.22 13.60 -38.18
N LEU A 734 -2.56 13.65 -36.86
CA LEU A 734 -1.84 14.49 -35.88
C LEU A 734 -2.13 14.13 -34.39
N CYS A 735 -1.07 13.76 -33.66
CA CYS A 735 -0.76 13.89 -32.20
C CYS A 735 -1.85 13.60 -31.12
N LEU A 736 -1.72 12.63 -30.20
CA LEU A 736 -0.71 12.34 -29.14
C LEU A 736 -1.02 12.91 -27.73
N ALA A 737 -0.79 12.03 -26.71
CA ALA A 737 -0.49 12.27 -25.28
C ALA A 737 -1.59 12.13 -24.19
N ASN A 738 -1.32 11.20 -23.25
CA ASN A 738 -1.69 11.10 -21.81
C ASN A 738 -3.09 10.63 -21.33
N PRO A 739 -3.19 9.38 -20.83
CA PRO A 739 -4.22 8.90 -19.92
C PRO A 739 -3.67 8.64 -18.48
N VAL A 740 -3.68 9.63 -17.60
CA VAL A 740 -2.86 9.62 -16.35
C VAL A 740 -3.51 9.00 -15.10
N VAL A 741 -4.82 8.69 -15.09
CA VAL A 741 -5.51 8.33 -13.82
C VAL A 741 -6.05 6.89 -13.76
N THR A 742 -6.45 6.27 -14.87
CA THR A 742 -6.97 4.87 -14.88
C THR A 742 -5.89 3.80 -14.93
N SER A 743 -4.65 4.13 -15.32
CA SER A 743 -3.65 3.11 -15.68
C SER A 743 -2.84 2.55 -14.49
N ARG A 744 -2.75 3.27 -13.36
CA ARG A 744 -1.71 2.97 -12.34
C ARG A 744 -1.93 1.65 -11.58
N THR A 745 -3.17 1.28 -11.24
CA THR A 745 -3.47 0.01 -10.54
C THR A 745 -3.47 -1.19 -11.48
N TYR A 746 -3.70 -0.95 -12.77
CA TYR A 746 -3.59 -1.93 -13.84
C TYR A 746 -2.13 -2.31 -14.07
N ILE A 747 -1.31 -1.29 -14.36
CA ILE A 747 0.15 -1.40 -14.56
C ILE A 747 0.79 -2.15 -13.39
N THR A 748 0.56 -1.75 -12.13
CA THR A 748 1.23 -2.40 -10.99
C THR A 748 0.94 -3.90 -10.86
N LYS A 749 -0.27 -4.36 -11.21
CA LYS A 749 -0.62 -5.79 -11.14
C LYS A 749 -0.15 -6.59 -12.35
N LEU A 750 -0.01 -5.94 -13.49
CA LEU A 750 0.63 -6.52 -14.68
C LEU A 750 2.14 -6.63 -14.47
N GLU A 751 2.77 -5.61 -13.88
CA GLU A 751 4.18 -5.60 -13.43
C GLU A 751 4.43 -6.72 -12.42
N GLU A 752 3.66 -6.82 -11.33
CA GLU A 752 3.74 -7.92 -10.34
C GLU A 752 3.69 -9.31 -10.98
N MET A 753 2.79 -9.53 -11.95
CA MET A 753 2.68 -10.82 -12.66
C MET A 753 3.87 -11.06 -13.60
N THR A 754 4.33 -10.01 -14.29
CA THR A 754 5.50 -10.08 -15.18
C THR A 754 6.77 -10.41 -14.39
N ASP A 755 6.96 -9.81 -13.21
CA ASP A 755 8.06 -10.14 -12.30
C ASP A 755 8.01 -11.61 -11.84
N MET A 756 6.83 -12.15 -11.52
CA MET A 756 6.71 -13.57 -11.16
C MET A 756 7.04 -14.51 -12.33
N ILE A 757 6.72 -14.13 -13.57
CA ILE A 757 7.09 -14.89 -14.77
C ILE A 757 8.60 -14.78 -15.05
N GLU A 758 9.20 -13.59 -14.93
CA GLU A 758 10.64 -13.39 -15.12
C GLU A 758 11.50 -14.14 -14.09
N ASN A 759 10.99 -14.33 -12.87
CA ASN A 759 11.65 -15.12 -11.83
C ASN A 759 11.37 -16.64 -11.92
N ARG A 760 10.66 -17.14 -12.94
CA ARG A 760 10.55 -18.58 -13.22
C ARG A 760 11.76 -19.08 -14.01
N ASP A 761 12.76 -19.60 -13.28
CA ASP A 761 13.89 -20.34 -13.84
C ASP A 761 13.43 -21.44 -14.81
N GLY A 762 14.14 -21.62 -15.92
CA GLY A 762 13.84 -22.67 -16.90
C GLY A 762 12.73 -22.34 -17.91
N SER A 763 11.98 -21.25 -17.74
CA SER A 763 10.83 -20.94 -18.60
C SER A 763 11.18 -20.07 -19.83
N ALA A 764 10.71 -20.46 -21.02
CA ALA A 764 10.82 -19.62 -22.21
C ALA A 764 10.03 -18.28 -22.08
N ALA A 765 8.93 -18.27 -21.31
CA ALA A 765 8.17 -17.06 -21.02
C ALA A 765 8.97 -16.06 -20.16
N SER A 766 9.82 -16.55 -19.26
CA SER A 766 10.72 -15.70 -18.45
C SER A 766 11.70 -14.91 -19.33
N VAL A 767 12.26 -15.56 -20.35
CA VAL A 767 13.17 -14.94 -21.34
C VAL A 767 12.40 -13.91 -22.18
N LEU A 768 11.19 -14.24 -22.62
CA LEU A 768 10.37 -13.35 -23.45
C LEU A 768 9.94 -12.07 -22.70
N CYS A 769 9.49 -12.20 -21.44
CA CYS A 769 9.09 -11.05 -20.62
C CYS A 769 10.26 -10.07 -20.40
N GLU A 770 11.44 -10.59 -20.05
CA GLU A 770 12.63 -9.76 -19.85
C GLU A 770 13.10 -9.07 -21.14
N LEU A 771 13.02 -9.76 -22.29
CA LEU A 771 13.28 -9.13 -23.60
C LEU A 771 12.31 -7.98 -23.88
N ILE A 772 10.99 -8.20 -23.72
CA ILE A 772 9.97 -7.16 -23.93
C ILE A 772 10.22 -5.95 -23.02
N ARG A 773 10.58 -6.18 -21.76
CA ARG A 773 10.92 -5.16 -20.78
C ARG A 773 12.17 -4.36 -21.18
N ASN A 774 13.22 -5.03 -21.63
CA ASN A 774 14.45 -4.39 -22.09
C ASN A 774 14.21 -3.54 -23.35
N PHE A 775 13.43 -4.04 -24.33
CA PHE A 775 13.09 -3.28 -25.54
C PHE A 775 12.19 -2.07 -25.27
N ALA A 776 11.30 -2.11 -24.28
CA ALA A 776 10.46 -0.98 -23.90
C ALA A 776 11.26 0.26 -23.43
N SER A 777 12.53 0.10 -23.08
CA SER A 777 13.44 1.20 -22.74
C SER A 777 14.02 1.94 -23.97
N GLU A 778 14.00 1.32 -25.16
CA GLU A 778 14.62 1.85 -26.39
C GLU A 778 13.60 2.18 -27.50
N ARG A 779 12.93 3.34 -27.32
CA ARG A 779 12.07 4.10 -28.28
C ARG A 779 10.56 3.72 -28.32
N PRO A 780 9.66 4.70 -28.58
CA PRO A 780 8.21 4.49 -28.53
C PRO A 780 7.53 4.38 -29.90
N HIS A 781 8.11 3.67 -30.89
CA HIS A 781 7.59 3.60 -32.27
C HIS A 781 7.65 2.21 -32.91
N GLY A 782 6.48 1.64 -33.24
CA GLY A 782 6.33 0.51 -34.17
C GLY A 782 5.59 -0.69 -33.56
N GLY A 783 4.61 -1.24 -34.28
CA GLY A 783 3.87 -2.45 -33.86
C GLY A 783 4.72 -3.73 -33.91
N SER A 784 4.15 -4.83 -33.40
CA SER A 784 4.80 -6.16 -33.26
C SER A 784 5.69 -6.48 -34.46
N ARG A 785 7.01 -6.52 -34.22
CA ARG A 785 8.01 -6.59 -35.28
C ARG A 785 8.66 -7.96 -35.46
N ASP A 786 8.32 -8.91 -34.59
CA ASP A 786 8.79 -10.30 -34.63
C ASP A 786 7.64 -11.32 -34.54
N GLY A 787 6.38 -10.93 -34.82
CA GLY A 787 5.22 -11.84 -34.88
C GLY A 787 4.75 -12.42 -33.53
N ILE A 788 5.48 -12.21 -32.44
CA ILE A 788 5.07 -12.60 -31.08
C ILE A 788 4.09 -11.54 -30.55
N ILE A 789 3.05 -12.02 -29.85
CA ILE A 789 1.93 -11.20 -29.34
C ILE A 789 2.01 -11.06 -27.81
N GLY A 790 2.44 -12.11 -27.09
CA GLY A 790 2.67 -12.08 -25.64
C GLY A 790 2.56 -13.45 -24.98
N VAL A 791 2.58 -13.48 -23.65
CA VAL A 791 2.38 -14.68 -22.82
C VAL A 791 0.92 -14.74 -22.38
N VAL A 792 0.27 -15.91 -22.44
CA VAL A 792 -1.17 -16.08 -22.12
C VAL A 792 -1.59 -15.41 -20.81
N ALA A 793 -0.81 -15.59 -19.73
CA ALA A 793 -1.07 -14.99 -18.41
C ALA A 793 -1.17 -13.45 -18.41
N LEU A 794 -0.54 -12.77 -19.38
CA LEU A 794 -0.46 -11.30 -19.47
C LEU A 794 -1.43 -10.70 -20.51
N LEU A 795 -2.03 -11.52 -21.38
CA LEU A 795 -2.91 -11.06 -22.47
C LEU A 795 -4.36 -10.75 -22.04
N GLY A 796 -4.69 -10.96 -20.77
CA GLY A 796 -6.02 -10.73 -20.22
C GLY A 796 -6.03 -10.58 -18.71
N THR A 797 -7.06 -9.94 -18.19
CA THR A 797 -7.24 -9.65 -16.76
C THR A 797 -8.62 -10.10 -16.27
N ILE A 798 -8.77 -10.28 -14.96
CA ILE A 798 -9.98 -10.85 -14.36
C ILE A 798 -10.43 -10.00 -13.18
N CYS A 799 -11.75 -9.84 -12.99
CA CYS A 799 -12.31 -8.96 -11.95
C CYS A 799 -12.25 -9.52 -10.51
N ASN A 800 -12.01 -10.83 -10.35
CA ASN A 800 -12.07 -11.56 -9.08
C ASN A 800 -10.87 -12.51 -8.93
N ILE A 801 -10.25 -12.52 -7.74
CA ILE A 801 -9.07 -13.34 -7.41
C ILE A 801 -9.36 -14.84 -7.41
N GLU A 802 -10.51 -15.28 -6.89
CA GLU A 802 -10.86 -16.72 -6.85
C GLU A 802 -11.20 -17.23 -8.26
N LEU A 803 -11.82 -16.36 -9.09
CA LEU A 803 -12.03 -16.64 -10.50
C LEU A 803 -10.70 -16.76 -11.26
N SER A 804 -9.75 -15.86 -11.01
CA SER A 804 -8.42 -15.93 -11.63
C SER A 804 -7.66 -17.19 -11.24
N ARG A 805 -7.69 -17.56 -9.95
CA ARG A 805 -7.09 -18.82 -9.45
C ARG A 805 -7.74 -20.06 -10.06
N ILE A 806 -9.07 -20.13 -10.14
CA ILE A 806 -9.73 -21.34 -10.66
C ILE A 806 -9.53 -21.49 -12.17
N LEU A 807 -9.49 -20.39 -12.92
CA LEU A 807 -9.20 -20.43 -14.36
C LEU A 807 -7.73 -20.75 -14.66
N ALA A 808 -6.77 -20.23 -13.86
CA ALA A 808 -5.37 -20.63 -13.95
C ALA A 808 -5.18 -22.13 -13.60
N LYS A 809 -5.87 -22.63 -12.56
CA LYS A 809 -5.90 -24.07 -12.21
C LYS A 809 -6.58 -24.92 -13.30
N TYR A 810 -7.57 -24.38 -14.00
CA TYR A 810 -8.22 -25.06 -15.13
C TYR A 810 -7.27 -25.22 -16.31
N LEU A 811 -6.57 -24.15 -16.71
CA LEU A 811 -5.64 -24.15 -17.84
C LEU A 811 -4.36 -24.96 -17.56
N GLY A 812 -3.79 -24.84 -16.35
CA GLY A 812 -2.47 -25.37 -16.03
C GLY A 812 -1.35 -24.35 -16.30
N GLU A 813 -0.24 -24.49 -15.59
CA GLU A 813 0.89 -23.55 -15.67
C GLU A 813 1.57 -23.55 -17.06
N ASP A 814 1.57 -24.70 -17.74
CA ASP A 814 2.07 -24.89 -19.10
C ASP A 814 1.28 -24.11 -20.17
N GLN A 815 -0.03 -23.95 -19.97
CA GLN A 815 -0.88 -23.10 -20.83
C GLN A 815 -0.80 -21.63 -20.42
N MET A 816 -0.73 -21.33 -19.12
CA MET A 816 -0.59 -19.95 -18.61
C MET A 816 0.72 -19.29 -19.05
N LEU A 817 1.81 -20.07 -19.12
CA LEU A 817 3.12 -19.64 -19.64
C LEU A 817 3.26 -19.83 -21.16
N GLY A 818 2.18 -20.18 -21.87
CA GLY A 818 2.19 -20.34 -23.32
C GLY A 818 2.53 -19.03 -24.06
N ILE A 819 3.41 -19.12 -25.05
CA ILE A 819 3.80 -18.00 -25.92
C ILE A 819 2.81 -17.92 -27.08
N VAL A 820 2.23 -16.75 -27.33
CA VAL A 820 1.26 -16.53 -28.42
C VAL A 820 1.96 -15.84 -29.58
N CYS A 821 1.88 -16.45 -30.76
CA CYS A 821 2.42 -15.96 -32.02
C CYS A 821 1.29 -15.68 -33.02
N THR A 822 1.52 -14.80 -33.99
CA THR A 822 0.58 -14.54 -35.09
C THR A 822 0.40 -15.80 -35.95
N ASN A 823 1.50 -16.35 -36.45
CA ASN A 823 1.52 -17.43 -37.43
C ASN A 823 2.49 -18.56 -37.07
N SER A 824 2.42 -19.65 -37.83
CA SER A 824 3.25 -20.84 -37.66
C SER A 824 4.73 -20.61 -37.99
N GLU A 825 5.05 -19.78 -38.98
CA GLU A 825 6.45 -19.39 -39.30
C GLU A 825 7.17 -18.76 -38.10
N THR A 826 6.48 -17.85 -37.39
CA THR A 826 7.01 -17.24 -36.16
C THR A 826 7.21 -18.28 -35.06
N ALA A 827 6.27 -19.20 -34.86
CA ALA A 827 6.41 -20.24 -33.84
C ALA A 827 7.60 -21.18 -34.12
N PHE A 828 7.79 -21.59 -35.38
CA PHE A 828 8.93 -22.42 -35.78
C PHE A 828 10.28 -21.66 -35.77
N SER A 829 10.28 -20.32 -35.74
CA SER A 829 11.53 -19.56 -35.57
C SER A 829 12.03 -19.51 -34.12
N LEU A 830 11.20 -19.92 -33.15
CA LEU A 830 11.56 -19.94 -31.72
C LEU A 830 12.47 -21.12 -31.35
N GLU A 831 12.45 -22.21 -32.12
CA GLU A 831 13.28 -23.40 -31.91
C GLU A 831 13.83 -23.93 -33.24
N THR A 832 15.15 -24.00 -33.35
CA THR A 832 15.86 -24.51 -34.53
C THR A 832 16.53 -25.84 -34.22
N TYR A 833 16.54 -26.76 -35.19
CA TYR A 833 17.20 -28.05 -35.07
C TYR A 833 18.50 -28.09 -35.88
N ASP A 834 19.49 -28.81 -35.36
CA ASP A 834 20.74 -29.09 -36.04
C ASP A 834 20.57 -30.15 -37.15
N LYS A 835 21.67 -30.50 -37.83
CA LYS A 835 21.64 -31.49 -38.93
C LYS A 835 21.40 -32.93 -38.47
N ASN A 836 21.45 -33.19 -37.17
CA ASN A 836 21.19 -34.50 -36.55
C ASN A 836 19.74 -34.61 -36.05
N GLY A 837 19.01 -33.49 -35.99
CA GLY A 837 17.65 -33.40 -35.44
C GLY A 837 17.60 -33.07 -33.94
N GLU A 838 18.72 -32.66 -33.35
CA GLU A 838 18.79 -32.18 -31.97
C GLU A 838 18.53 -30.67 -31.92
N VAL A 839 18.03 -30.16 -30.78
CA VAL A 839 17.75 -28.72 -30.63
C VAL A 839 19.06 -27.93 -30.61
N ASP A 840 19.18 -26.93 -31.49
CA ASP A 840 20.35 -26.07 -31.59
C ASP A 840 20.31 -24.97 -30.52
N LEU A 841 20.93 -25.28 -29.38
CA LEU A 841 21.06 -24.39 -28.23
C LEU A 841 21.89 -23.11 -28.51
N GLN A 842 22.54 -22.98 -29.66
CA GLN A 842 23.28 -21.76 -30.05
C GLN A 842 22.45 -20.76 -30.86
N ASN A 843 21.18 -21.08 -31.15
CA ASN A 843 20.30 -20.27 -32.01
C ASN A 843 18.93 -19.99 -31.35
N ALA A 844 18.10 -19.21 -32.06
CA ALA A 844 16.72 -18.88 -31.68
C ALA A 844 16.57 -18.34 -30.23
N VAL A 845 15.52 -18.76 -29.50
CA VAL A 845 15.26 -18.26 -28.13
C VAL A 845 16.33 -18.75 -27.14
N TYR A 846 16.97 -19.89 -27.38
CA TYR A 846 18.04 -20.42 -26.53
C TYR A 846 19.29 -19.52 -26.55
N ALA A 847 19.64 -18.94 -27.70
CA ALA A 847 20.70 -17.93 -27.79
C ALA A 847 20.37 -16.69 -26.95
N LYS A 848 19.11 -16.23 -26.96
CA LYS A 848 18.66 -15.08 -26.14
C LYS A 848 18.57 -15.39 -24.65
N ALA A 849 18.22 -16.62 -24.28
CA ALA A 849 18.33 -17.08 -22.91
C ALA A 849 19.78 -17.00 -22.42
N ALA A 850 20.73 -17.52 -23.22
CA ALA A 850 22.16 -17.49 -22.90
C ALA A 850 22.74 -16.07 -22.81
N GLU A 851 22.33 -15.14 -23.69
CA GLU A 851 22.70 -13.71 -23.61
C GLU A 851 22.26 -13.07 -22.27
N LEU A 852 21.08 -13.45 -21.75
CA LEU A 852 20.54 -12.99 -20.47
C LEU A 852 21.05 -13.80 -19.25
N GLY A 853 21.94 -14.77 -19.45
CA GLY A 853 22.43 -15.66 -18.39
C GLY A 853 21.38 -16.66 -17.87
N LYS A 854 20.26 -16.82 -18.58
CA LYS A 854 19.18 -17.77 -18.28
C LYS A 854 19.36 -19.07 -19.06
N SER A 855 18.71 -20.12 -18.60
CA SER A 855 18.54 -21.38 -19.33
C SER A 855 17.05 -21.70 -19.47
N ILE A 856 16.69 -22.35 -20.58
CA ILE A 856 15.35 -22.90 -20.80
C ILE A 856 15.44 -24.40 -20.58
N SER A 857 14.55 -24.95 -19.75
CA SER A 857 14.57 -26.36 -19.34
C SER A 857 13.16 -26.96 -19.40
N GLY A 858 12.96 -27.91 -20.32
CA GLY A 858 11.67 -28.55 -20.57
C GLY A 858 10.95 -28.02 -21.81
N GLU A 859 9.80 -28.61 -22.11
CA GLU A 859 8.89 -28.21 -23.19
C GLU A 859 8.21 -26.87 -22.84
N PHE A 860 8.14 -25.95 -23.80
CA PHE A 860 7.33 -24.74 -23.70
C PHE A 860 6.25 -24.74 -24.79
N ARG A 861 5.06 -24.21 -24.48
CA ARG A 861 3.94 -24.19 -25.43
C ARG A 861 3.96 -22.93 -26.28
N VAL A 862 3.71 -23.09 -27.57
CA VAL A 862 3.50 -21.99 -28.52
C VAL A 862 2.11 -22.11 -29.15
N ILE A 863 1.39 -20.99 -29.25
CA ILE A 863 0.02 -20.91 -29.74
C ILE A 863 -0.03 -19.94 -30.93
N CYS A 864 -0.23 -20.46 -32.14
CA CYS A 864 -0.34 -19.67 -33.37
C CYS A 864 -1.79 -19.22 -33.60
N LEU A 865 -2.07 -17.90 -33.58
CA LEU A 865 -3.44 -17.41 -33.75
C LEU A 865 -4.08 -17.76 -35.09
N GLU A 866 -3.31 -17.71 -36.19
CA GLU A 866 -3.83 -17.98 -37.53
C GLU A 866 -4.20 -19.46 -37.76
N GLU A 867 -3.64 -20.37 -36.97
CA GLU A 867 -3.90 -21.82 -37.06
C GLU A 867 -4.99 -22.30 -36.08
N ILE A 868 -5.49 -21.41 -35.21
CA ILE A 868 -6.58 -21.73 -34.28
C ILE A 868 -7.91 -21.69 -35.02
N SER A 869 -8.68 -22.78 -34.95
CA SER A 869 -10.10 -22.78 -35.34
C SER A 869 -10.87 -21.79 -34.45
N PRO A 870 -11.40 -20.68 -35.00
CA PRO A 870 -11.97 -19.61 -34.21
C PRO A 870 -13.46 -19.83 -33.95
N TYR A 871 -14.01 -19.08 -33.00
CA TYR A 871 -15.45 -18.95 -32.84
C TYR A 871 -16.08 -18.26 -34.06
N ARG A 872 -17.06 -18.91 -34.68
CA ARG A 872 -17.80 -18.42 -35.86
C ARG A 872 -19.22 -17.92 -35.57
N GLY A 873 -19.62 -17.86 -34.29
CA GLY A 873 -20.95 -17.39 -33.88
C GLY A 873 -21.03 -15.88 -33.69
N GLU A 874 -22.17 -15.40 -33.20
CA GLU A 874 -22.43 -13.97 -33.01
C GLU A 874 -21.66 -13.39 -31.81
N ILE A 875 -21.30 -12.10 -31.90
CA ILE A 875 -20.74 -11.29 -30.81
C ILE A 875 -21.89 -10.52 -30.15
N GLU A 876 -21.84 -10.25 -28.84
CA GLU A 876 -22.91 -9.61 -28.07
C GLU A 876 -23.05 -8.10 -28.37
N GLY A 877 -23.42 -7.75 -29.61
CA GLY A 877 -23.72 -6.40 -30.05
C GLY A 877 -22.57 -5.40 -29.85
N CYS A 878 -22.91 -4.14 -29.56
CA CYS A 878 -21.97 -3.06 -29.27
C CYS A 878 -21.33 -3.17 -27.86
N ASP A 879 -20.85 -4.36 -27.48
CA ASP A 879 -20.07 -4.54 -26.26
C ASP A 879 -18.59 -4.15 -26.51
N PRO A 880 -18.00 -3.23 -25.72
CA PRO A 880 -16.64 -2.74 -25.94
C PRO A 880 -15.55 -3.79 -25.70
N GLN A 881 -15.87 -4.90 -25.02
CA GLN A 881 -14.98 -6.04 -24.80
C GLN A 881 -15.22 -7.18 -25.82
N ARG A 882 -16.10 -6.98 -26.82
CA ARG A 882 -16.46 -7.94 -27.89
C ARG A 882 -16.84 -9.33 -27.34
N LYS A 883 -17.63 -9.39 -26.27
CA LYS A 883 -18.04 -10.66 -25.63
C LYS A 883 -18.82 -11.57 -26.60
N LEU A 884 -18.61 -12.88 -26.50
CA LEU A 884 -19.21 -13.87 -27.40
C LEU A 884 -20.68 -14.14 -27.00
N ALA A 885 -21.61 -14.16 -27.95
CA ALA A 885 -23.03 -14.38 -27.67
C ALA A 885 -23.34 -15.89 -27.51
N PHE A 886 -23.28 -16.39 -26.28
CA PHE A 886 -23.73 -17.75 -25.95
C PHE A 886 -25.15 -17.77 -25.39
N PRO A 887 -25.96 -18.80 -25.70
CA PRO A 887 -27.19 -19.05 -24.96
C PRO A 887 -26.86 -19.40 -23.50
N HIS A 888 -27.77 -19.11 -22.57
CA HIS A 888 -27.61 -19.60 -21.19
C HIS A 888 -27.77 -21.13 -21.15
N PRO A 889 -27.08 -21.84 -20.24
CA PRO A 889 -27.37 -23.25 -20.01
C PRO A 889 -28.78 -23.40 -19.45
N THR A 890 -29.45 -24.50 -19.79
CA THR A 890 -30.84 -24.76 -19.43
C THR A 890 -30.96 -26.18 -18.88
N LEU A 891 -31.55 -26.32 -17.70
CA LEU A 891 -31.92 -27.60 -17.11
C LEU A 891 -33.06 -28.27 -17.91
N PRO A 892 -33.30 -29.58 -17.76
CA PRO A 892 -34.46 -30.26 -18.34
C PRO A 892 -35.83 -29.65 -17.95
N SER A 893 -35.90 -28.84 -16.90
CA SER A 893 -37.08 -28.07 -16.49
C SER A 893 -37.35 -26.81 -17.33
N GLY A 894 -36.40 -26.39 -18.17
CA GLY A 894 -36.46 -25.11 -18.89
C GLY A 894 -35.86 -23.91 -18.12
N GLU A 895 -35.38 -24.12 -16.90
CA GLU A 895 -34.79 -23.08 -16.05
C GLU A 895 -33.27 -22.99 -16.22
N ILE A 896 -32.69 -21.80 -15.98
CA ILE A 896 -31.24 -21.63 -15.91
C ILE A 896 -30.75 -22.28 -14.60
N PRO A 897 -29.68 -23.10 -14.62
CA PRO A 897 -29.14 -23.71 -13.41
C PRO A 897 -28.84 -22.66 -12.32
N PRO A 898 -29.17 -22.95 -11.04
CA PRO A 898 -28.80 -22.06 -9.95
C PRO A 898 -27.29 -21.89 -9.88
N GLY A 899 -26.83 -20.73 -9.40
CA GLY A 899 -25.41 -20.43 -9.27
C GLY A 899 -24.63 -20.19 -10.57
N PHE A 900 -25.23 -20.31 -11.76
CA PHE A 900 -24.55 -20.01 -13.03
C PHE A 900 -24.16 -18.52 -13.12
N MET A 901 -22.87 -18.25 -13.26
CA MET A 901 -22.30 -16.90 -13.29
C MET A 901 -22.01 -16.40 -14.71
N GLY A 902 -21.90 -17.31 -15.69
CA GLY A 902 -21.54 -17.00 -17.08
C GLY A 902 -20.48 -17.95 -17.66
N TYR A 903 -19.99 -17.60 -18.84
CA TYR A 903 -18.92 -18.34 -19.54
C TYR A 903 -17.55 -17.71 -19.29
N ALA A 904 -16.55 -18.54 -18.96
CA ALA A 904 -15.20 -18.08 -18.58
C ALA A 904 -14.53 -17.18 -19.64
N VAL A 905 -14.68 -17.53 -20.93
CA VAL A 905 -14.18 -16.74 -22.07
C VAL A 905 -14.73 -15.31 -22.12
N ASN A 906 -15.88 -15.02 -21.50
CA ASN A 906 -16.47 -13.68 -21.40
C ASN A 906 -16.16 -12.96 -20.06
N MET A 907 -15.46 -13.62 -19.14
CA MET A 907 -15.03 -13.06 -17.85
C MET A 907 -13.56 -12.61 -17.83
N VAL A 908 -12.79 -12.92 -18.88
CA VAL A 908 -11.47 -12.33 -19.12
C VAL A 908 -11.65 -10.99 -19.83
N ASP A 909 -11.24 -9.90 -19.22
CA ASP A 909 -11.20 -8.57 -19.85
C ASP A 909 -9.84 -8.37 -20.52
N ILE A 910 -9.87 -8.06 -21.83
CA ILE A 910 -8.69 -7.92 -22.68
C ILE A 910 -8.24 -6.45 -22.66
N ASP A 911 -6.93 -6.20 -22.61
CA ASP A 911 -6.35 -4.85 -22.68
C ASP A 911 -6.84 -4.11 -23.93
N PHE A 912 -7.02 -2.79 -23.85
CA PHE A 912 -7.29 -1.94 -25.00
C PHE A 912 -6.24 -2.10 -26.11
N ASP A 913 -4.95 -2.21 -25.75
CA ASP A 913 -3.87 -2.35 -26.72
C ASP A 913 -3.93 -3.72 -27.44
N HIS A 914 -4.39 -4.76 -26.75
CA HIS A 914 -4.61 -6.10 -27.31
C HIS A 914 -6.00 -6.26 -27.98
N LEU A 915 -7.00 -5.43 -27.63
CA LEU A 915 -8.30 -5.36 -28.30
C LEU A 915 -8.18 -4.85 -29.75
N ALA A 916 -7.06 -4.23 -30.12
CA ALA A 916 -6.73 -3.88 -31.51
C ALA A 916 -6.11 -5.04 -32.30
N THR A 917 -5.58 -6.09 -31.65
CA THR A 917 -4.94 -7.23 -32.32
C THR A 917 -5.95 -8.02 -33.16
N ARG A 918 -5.64 -8.25 -34.44
CA ARG A 918 -6.50 -8.98 -35.39
C ARG A 918 -5.69 -10.04 -36.13
N THR A 919 -6.31 -11.19 -36.39
CA THR A 919 -5.83 -12.14 -37.39
C THR A 919 -6.06 -11.61 -38.80
N THR A 920 -5.50 -12.28 -39.82
CA THR A 920 -5.75 -12.02 -41.24
C THR A 920 -7.24 -12.09 -41.63
N GLU A 921 -8.03 -12.93 -40.94
CA GLU A 921 -9.50 -12.99 -41.09
C GLU A 921 -10.26 -11.85 -40.35
N GLY A 922 -9.57 -10.96 -39.66
CA GLY A 922 -10.18 -9.85 -38.91
C GLY A 922 -10.77 -10.23 -37.55
N LEU A 923 -10.33 -11.33 -36.95
CA LEU A 923 -10.82 -11.84 -35.66
C LEU A 923 -9.92 -11.40 -34.50
N GLY A 924 -10.50 -11.13 -33.34
CA GLY A 924 -9.76 -10.73 -32.13
C GLY A 924 -9.27 -11.92 -31.28
N LEU A 925 -8.56 -11.61 -30.19
CA LEU A 925 -8.06 -12.60 -29.23
C LEU A 925 -9.17 -13.36 -28.49
N ARG A 926 -10.38 -12.78 -28.36
CA ARG A 926 -11.49 -13.45 -27.68
C ARG A 926 -12.06 -14.57 -28.55
N GLU A 927 -12.29 -14.27 -29.81
CA GLU A 927 -12.81 -15.16 -30.84
C GLU A 927 -11.81 -16.28 -31.20
N THR A 928 -10.51 -16.07 -30.96
CA THR A 928 -9.42 -17.01 -31.27
C THR A 928 -8.82 -17.63 -30.00
N LEU A 929 -7.82 -16.99 -29.39
CA LEU A 929 -7.04 -17.50 -28.24
C LEU A 929 -7.92 -17.90 -27.04
N PHE A 930 -8.70 -16.97 -26.50
CA PHE A 930 -9.45 -17.24 -25.27
C PHE A 930 -10.60 -18.23 -25.50
N TYR A 931 -11.18 -18.27 -26.70
CA TYR A 931 -12.11 -19.34 -27.07
C TYR A 931 -11.41 -20.69 -27.23
N ARG A 932 -10.16 -20.75 -27.73
CA ARG A 932 -9.38 -21.99 -27.79
C ARG A 932 -8.99 -22.53 -26.41
N LEU A 933 -8.76 -21.64 -25.44
CA LEU A 933 -8.37 -21.97 -24.06
C LEU A 933 -9.57 -22.34 -23.17
N PHE A 934 -10.69 -21.63 -23.31
CA PHE A 934 -11.86 -21.78 -22.42
C PHE A 934 -13.13 -22.30 -23.10
N GLY A 935 -13.24 -22.32 -24.43
CA GLY A 935 -14.42 -22.81 -25.15
C GLY A 935 -15.73 -22.24 -24.62
N LYS A 936 -16.63 -23.14 -24.18
CA LYS A 936 -17.87 -22.81 -23.47
C LYS A 936 -17.82 -23.19 -21.97
N LEU A 937 -16.65 -23.11 -21.35
CA LEU A 937 -16.46 -23.42 -19.92
C LEU A 937 -17.39 -22.57 -19.06
N GLN A 938 -18.27 -23.25 -18.31
CA GLN A 938 -19.28 -22.62 -17.46
C GLN A 938 -18.69 -22.30 -16.07
N VAL A 939 -19.04 -21.16 -15.50
CA VAL A 939 -18.59 -20.74 -14.16
C VAL A 939 -19.77 -20.73 -13.19
N TYR A 940 -19.57 -21.33 -12.01
CA TYR A 940 -20.55 -21.44 -10.94
C TYR A 940 -20.03 -20.85 -9.63
N ASP A 941 -20.94 -20.43 -8.75
CA ASP A 941 -20.59 -19.94 -7.40
C ASP A 941 -20.08 -21.05 -6.46
N THR A 942 -20.62 -22.26 -6.55
CA THR A 942 -20.41 -23.38 -5.62
C THR A 942 -20.38 -24.74 -6.32
N ARG A 943 -19.71 -25.73 -5.72
CA ARG A 943 -19.68 -27.12 -6.20
C ARG A 943 -21.06 -27.76 -6.21
N GLU A 944 -21.92 -27.43 -5.26
CA GLU A 944 -23.28 -27.94 -5.15
C GLU A 944 -24.13 -27.50 -6.35
N HIS A 945 -24.11 -26.22 -6.70
CA HIS A 945 -24.77 -25.69 -7.88
C HIS A 945 -24.17 -26.24 -9.19
N MET A 946 -22.84 -26.29 -9.30
CA MET A 946 -22.16 -26.91 -10.45
C MET A 946 -22.56 -28.40 -10.62
N LYS A 947 -22.70 -29.15 -9.52
CA LYS A 947 -23.13 -30.55 -9.54
C LYS A 947 -24.59 -30.71 -9.98
N GLN A 948 -25.48 -29.82 -9.56
CA GLN A 948 -26.87 -29.78 -10.04
C GLN A 948 -26.93 -29.48 -11.55
N ALA A 949 -26.03 -28.63 -12.05
CA ALA A 949 -25.90 -28.28 -13.47
C ALA A 949 -25.22 -29.35 -14.34
N SER A 950 -24.74 -30.47 -13.78
CA SER A 950 -24.01 -31.52 -14.51
C SER A 950 -24.73 -32.06 -15.75
N VAL A 951 -26.06 -32.00 -15.78
CA VAL A 951 -26.90 -32.44 -16.92
C VAL A 951 -26.92 -31.47 -18.11
N CYS A 952 -26.41 -30.24 -17.97
CA CYS A 952 -26.39 -29.20 -19.01
C CYS A 952 -25.00 -28.56 -19.20
N ILE A 953 -23.94 -29.23 -18.72
CA ILE A 953 -22.54 -28.84 -18.95
C ILE A 953 -22.06 -29.52 -20.25
N ASP A 954 -21.63 -28.70 -21.22
CA ASP A 954 -21.24 -29.11 -22.59
C ASP A 954 -19.71 -29.17 -22.77
N HIS A 955 -18.97 -28.15 -22.29
CA HIS A 955 -17.51 -28.03 -22.43
C HIS A 955 -16.83 -27.88 -21.06
N GLY A 956 -17.31 -28.62 -20.05
CA GLY A 956 -16.83 -28.54 -18.68
C GLY A 956 -17.34 -27.32 -17.88
N ALA A 957 -17.01 -27.31 -16.59
CA ALA A 957 -17.38 -26.25 -15.67
C ALA A 957 -16.37 -26.07 -14.52
N VAL A 958 -16.37 -24.89 -13.91
CA VAL A 958 -15.62 -24.59 -12.69
C VAL A 958 -16.52 -23.92 -11.65
N SER A 959 -16.18 -24.08 -10.36
CA SER A 959 -16.83 -23.36 -9.27
C SER A 959 -15.84 -22.54 -8.44
N LEU A 960 -16.28 -21.37 -7.94
CA LEU A 960 -15.41 -20.45 -7.19
C LEU A 960 -14.89 -21.04 -5.87
N ASP A 961 -15.58 -22.04 -5.29
CA ASP A 961 -15.13 -22.79 -4.12
C ASP A 961 -14.16 -23.96 -4.45
N GLY A 962 -13.68 -24.03 -5.70
CA GLY A 962 -12.51 -24.84 -6.08
C GLY A 962 -12.80 -26.12 -6.87
N GLY A 963 -14.04 -26.36 -7.31
CA GLY A 963 -14.43 -27.49 -8.14
C GLY A 963 -14.08 -27.30 -9.62
N ILE A 964 -13.70 -28.38 -10.30
CA ILE A 964 -13.47 -28.41 -11.75
C ILE A 964 -14.03 -29.71 -12.33
N ILE A 965 -14.82 -29.59 -13.40
CA ILE A 965 -15.29 -30.66 -14.29
C ILE A 965 -14.73 -30.35 -15.69
N ARG A 966 -13.97 -31.28 -16.27
CA ARG A 966 -13.42 -31.15 -17.64
C ARG A 966 -14.35 -31.77 -18.69
N GLU A 967 -14.07 -31.51 -19.97
CA GLU A 967 -14.90 -31.91 -21.11
C GLU A 967 -15.13 -33.43 -21.25
N ASP A 968 -14.21 -34.23 -20.71
CA ASP A 968 -14.27 -35.69 -20.67
C ASP A 968 -14.96 -36.27 -19.41
N GLY A 969 -15.54 -35.39 -18.58
CA GLY A 969 -16.15 -35.77 -17.30
C GLY A 969 -15.14 -35.99 -16.17
N LEU A 970 -13.83 -35.73 -16.36
CA LEU A 970 -12.87 -35.77 -15.27
C LEU A 970 -13.15 -34.67 -14.24
N ILE A 971 -13.29 -35.08 -12.98
CA ILE A 971 -13.45 -34.18 -11.84
C ILE A 971 -12.11 -34.02 -11.13
N SER A 972 -11.60 -32.78 -11.04
CA SER A 972 -10.35 -32.50 -10.32
C SER A 972 -10.64 -32.14 -8.87
N LEU A 973 -10.10 -32.92 -7.93
CA LEU A 973 -10.27 -32.72 -6.48
C LEU A 973 -8.94 -32.35 -5.82
N GLY A 974 -9.00 -31.57 -4.75
CA GLY A 974 -7.83 -31.21 -3.92
C GLY A 974 -7.51 -29.71 -3.90
N PHE A 975 -6.86 -29.30 -2.80
CA PHE A 975 -6.36 -27.93 -2.62
C PHE A 975 -5.12 -27.71 -3.49
N TRP A 976 -5.17 -26.66 -4.31
CA TRP A 976 -4.06 -26.26 -5.18
C TRP A 976 -4.11 -24.74 -5.35
N LYS A 977 -2.98 -24.07 -5.17
CA LYS A 977 -2.84 -22.62 -5.30
C LYS A 977 -1.85 -22.38 -6.46
N PRO A 978 -2.31 -21.94 -7.65
CA PRO A 978 -1.40 -21.61 -8.74
C PRO A 978 -0.60 -20.34 -8.39
N ASP A 979 0.69 -20.35 -8.71
CA ASP A 979 1.59 -19.19 -8.54
C ASP A 979 1.33 -18.15 -9.64
N ILE A 980 1.27 -18.60 -10.90
CA ILE A 980 0.94 -17.77 -12.06
C ILE A 980 -0.58 -17.75 -12.26
N ILE A 981 -1.16 -16.55 -12.27
CA ILE A 981 -2.60 -16.31 -12.46
C ILE A 981 -2.81 -15.13 -13.42
N PHE A 982 -4.03 -14.89 -13.90
CA PHE A 982 -4.31 -13.65 -14.64
C PHE A 982 -4.30 -12.44 -13.66
N PRO A 983 -3.74 -11.28 -14.04
CA PRO A 983 -3.79 -10.07 -13.22
C PRO A 983 -5.23 -9.68 -12.83
N VAL A 984 -5.43 -9.33 -11.56
CA VAL A 984 -6.78 -9.17 -10.99
C VAL A 984 -7.15 -7.69 -10.82
N VAL A 985 -8.02 -7.18 -11.68
CA VAL A 985 -8.45 -5.77 -11.68
C VAL A 985 -9.81 -5.62 -11.01
N THR A 986 -9.84 -5.23 -9.74
CA THR A 986 -11.10 -5.03 -9.01
C THR A 986 -11.86 -3.82 -9.54
N SER A 987 -13.11 -4.01 -9.95
CA SER A 987 -13.93 -2.97 -10.60
C SER A 987 -14.36 -1.81 -9.67
N GLU A 988 -13.93 -1.80 -8.41
CA GLU A 988 -14.28 -0.82 -7.37
C GLU A 988 -13.80 0.61 -7.66
N ILE A 989 -12.91 0.81 -8.64
CA ILE A 989 -12.39 2.14 -9.02
C ILE A 989 -13.38 2.93 -9.91
N HIS A 990 -14.49 2.33 -10.36
CA HIS A 990 -15.44 2.99 -11.28
C HIS A 990 -16.58 3.81 -10.65
N ILE A 991 -16.58 4.05 -9.32
CA ILE A 991 -17.59 4.92 -8.66
C ILE A 991 -16.99 5.99 -7.72
N ASN A 992 -15.91 5.74 -6.96
CA ASN A 992 -15.53 6.61 -5.82
C ASN A 992 -14.27 7.50 -6.02
N THR A 993 -13.89 7.84 -7.25
CA THR A 993 -12.81 8.82 -7.52
C THR A 993 -13.21 9.93 -8.49
N LEU A 994 -14.16 10.75 -8.05
CA LEU A 994 -14.26 12.17 -8.39
C LEU A 994 -14.25 12.94 -7.06
N PRO A 995 -13.66 14.14 -6.94
CA PRO A 995 -13.61 14.85 -5.65
C PRO A 995 -15.03 15.23 -5.17
N GLU A 996 -15.47 14.70 -4.03
CA GLU A 996 -16.79 14.93 -3.42
C GLU A 996 -16.96 16.37 -2.84
N SER A 997 -16.27 17.37 -3.37
CA SER A 997 -16.15 18.71 -2.75
C SER A 997 -16.72 19.87 -3.57
N THR A 998 -17.51 19.62 -4.62
CA THR A 998 -18.25 20.66 -5.35
C THR A 998 -19.63 20.20 -5.82
N GLN A 999 -20.61 21.11 -5.73
CA GLN A 999 -22.02 20.88 -6.10
C GLN A 999 -22.19 20.43 -7.57
N VAL A 1000 -21.32 20.89 -8.47
CA VAL A 1000 -21.26 20.47 -9.88
C VAL A 1000 -20.85 18.99 -10.03
N GLY A 1001 -19.96 18.49 -9.16
CA GLY A 1001 -19.55 17.08 -9.18
C GLY A 1001 -20.68 16.13 -8.82
N MET A 1002 -21.57 16.52 -7.92
CA MET A 1002 -22.78 15.76 -7.58
C MET A 1002 -23.75 15.72 -8.77
N GLN A 1003 -23.98 16.84 -9.45
CA GLN A 1003 -24.86 16.92 -10.63
C GLN A 1003 -24.35 16.06 -11.81
N ILE A 1004 -23.03 16.05 -12.04
CA ILE A 1004 -22.41 15.18 -13.06
C ILE A 1004 -22.56 13.70 -12.68
N ALA A 1005 -22.35 13.33 -11.41
CA ALA A 1005 -22.52 11.94 -10.96
C ALA A 1005 -23.99 11.47 -11.07
N GLU A 1006 -24.94 12.34 -10.74
CA GLU A 1006 -26.38 12.10 -10.87
C GLU A 1006 -26.81 11.91 -12.34
N ALA A 1007 -26.44 12.84 -13.22
CA ALA A 1007 -26.73 12.76 -14.66
C ALA A 1007 -26.08 11.52 -15.32
N MET A 1008 -24.85 11.16 -14.94
CA MET A 1008 -24.20 9.92 -15.40
C MET A 1008 -24.91 8.65 -14.91
N SER A 1009 -25.50 8.68 -13.71
CA SER A 1009 -26.34 7.59 -13.19
C SER A 1009 -27.65 7.48 -13.98
N GLU A 1010 -28.32 8.61 -14.23
CA GLU A 1010 -29.56 8.65 -15.02
C GLU A 1010 -29.33 8.17 -16.47
N LEU A 1011 -28.21 8.54 -17.09
CA LEU A 1011 -27.83 8.08 -18.42
C LEU A 1011 -27.65 6.55 -18.46
N ARG A 1012 -26.98 5.96 -17.46
CA ARG A 1012 -26.82 4.49 -17.33
C ARG A 1012 -28.18 3.79 -17.22
N VAL A 1013 -29.08 4.31 -16.39
CA VAL A 1013 -30.44 3.76 -16.21
C VAL A 1013 -31.25 3.87 -17.51
N THR A 1014 -31.14 5.00 -18.22
CA THR A 1014 -31.84 5.26 -19.48
C THR A 1014 -31.34 4.33 -20.60
N LEU A 1015 -30.03 4.15 -20.75
CA LEU A 1015 -29.44 3.19 -21.69
C LEU A 1015 -29.85 1.74 -21.39
N CYS A 1016 -29.93 1.35 -20.11
CA CYS A 1016 -30.43 0.03 -19.71
C CYS A 1016 -31.90 -0.18 -20.09
N LYS A 1017 -32.76 0.84 -19.90
CA LYS A 1017 -34.16 0.82 -20.33
C LYS A 1017 -34.28 0.70 -21.86
N ILE A 1018 -33.50 1.47 -22.61
CA ILE A 1018 -33.44 1.38 -24.08
C ILE A 1018 -33.10 -0.05 -24.52
N ARG A 1019 -31.99 -0.63 -24.01
CA ARG A 1019 -31.58 -2.01 -24.36
C ARG A 1019 -32.69 -3.03 -24.09
N LYS A 1020 -33.34 -2.98 -22.92
CA LYS A 1020 -34.42 -3.91 -22.55
C LYS A 1020 -35.63 -3.79 -23.48
N ILE A 1021 -36.06 -2.57 -23.81
CA ILE A 1021 -37.24 -2.36 -24.67
C ILE A 1021 -36.92 -2.63 -26.14
N THR A 1022 -35.69 -2.39 -26.60
CA THR A 1022 -35.23 -2.79 -27.95
C THR A 1022 -35.30 -4.30 -28.12
N ARG A 1023 -34.72 -5.09 -27.20
CA ARG A 1023 -34.79 -6.58 -27.23
C ARG A 1023 -36.25 -7.05 -27.27
N ALA A 1024 -37.11 -6.54 -26.38
CA ALA A 1024 -38.53 -6.90 -26.33
C ALA A 1024 -39.32 -6.46 -27.60
N CYS A 1025 -38.95 -5.35 -28.24
CA CYS A 1025 -39.54 -4.90 -29.50
C CYS A 1025 -39.11 -5.79 -30.68
N GLU A 1026 -37.84 -6.21 -30.72
CA GLU A 1026 -37.36 -7.18 -31.71
C GLU A 1026 -38.00 -8.56 -31.54
N GLU A 1027 -38.17 -9.04 -30.31
CA GLU A 1027 -38.90 -10.28 -30.00
C GLU A 1027 -40.35 -10.23 -30.50
N ASP A 1028 -41.06 -9.13 -30.23
CA ASP A 1028 -42.41 -8.91 -30.77
C ASP A 1028 -42.41 -8.87 -32.31
N LYS A 1029 -41.45 -8.20 -32.94
CA LYS A 1029 -41.32 -8.14 -34.41
C LYS A 1029 -41.04 -9.52 -35.01
N ARG A 1030 -40.17 -10.33 -34.39
CA ARG A 1030 -39.94 -11.73 -34.79
C ARG A 1030 -41.22 -12.57 -34.62
N GLN A 1031 -41.93 -12.41 -33.50
CA GLN A 1031 -43.20 -13.10 -33.25
C GLN A 1031 -44.29 -12.69 -34.24
N PHE A 1032 -44.38 -11.40 -34.58
CA PHE A 1032 -45.30 -10.87 -35.59
C PHE A 1032 -44.97 -11.46 -36.97
N LEU A 1033 -43.72 -11.34 -37.43
CA LEU A 1033 -43.26 -11.89 -38.71
C LEU A 1033 -43.47 -13.41 -38.84
N GLY A 1034 -43.27 -14.16 -37.74
CA GLY A 1034 -43.59 -15.59 -37.68
C GLY A 1034 -45.08 -15.84 -37.92
N LYS A 1035 -45.93 -15.22 -37.09
CA LYS A 1035 -47.40 -15.34 -37.21
C LYS A 1035 -47.93 -14.85 -38.56
N THR A 1036 -47.34 -13.83 -39.18
CA THR A 1036 -47.70 -13.36 -40.53
C THR A 1036 -47.31 -14.39 -41.60
N LYS A 1037 -46.17 -15.08 -41.48
CA LYS A 1037 -45.82 -16.19 -42.38
C LYS A 1037 -46.76 -17.39 -42.21
N ASP A 1038 -47.17 -17.71 -40.99
CA ASP A 1038 -48.18 -18.74 -40.70
C ASP A 1038 -49.57 -18.36 -41.25
N PHE A 1039 -49.90 -17.07 -41.32
CA PHE A 1039 -51.12 -16.57 -41.95
C PHE A 1039 -51.07 -16.69 -43.49
N VAL A 1040 -49.99 -16.21 -44.12
CA VAL A 1040 -49.83 -16.22 -45.59
C VAL A 1040 -49.71 -17.63 -46.17
N SER A 1041 -49.05 -18.54 -45.46
CA SER A 1041 -48.92 -19.95 -45.87
C SER A 1041 -50.26 -20.71 -45.83
N ASN A 1042 -51.11 -20.44 -44.84
CA ASN A 1042 -52.45 -21.01 -44.77
C ASN A 1042 -53.47 -20.32 -45.71
N GLY A 1043 -53.20 -19.10 -46.18
CA GLY A 1043 -54.07 -18.36 -47.11
C GLY A 1043 -54.00 -18.82 -48.58
N HIS A 1044 -53.00 -19.61 -48.97
CA HIS A 1044 -52.77 -19.97 -50.39
C HIS A 1044 -53.76 -21.00 -50.97
N SER A 1045 -54.71 -21.51 -50.19
CA SER A 1045 -55.72 -22.49 -50.63
C SER A 1045 -57.09 -21.87 -50.94
N ARG A 1046 -57.14 -20.62 -51.44
CA ARG A 1046 -58.27 -20.08 -52.25
C ARG A 1046 -57.80 -18.89 -53.09
N GLY A 1047 -57.66 -19.08 -54.40
CA GLY A 1047 -57.27 -17.99 -55.31
C GLY A 1047 -58.43 -17.09 -55.71
N PHE A 1048 -58.18 -15.78 -55.84
CA PHE A 1048 -58.93 -14.88 -56.71
C PHE A 1048 -58.08 -13.69 -57.19
N ASN A 1049 -57.91 -13.62 -58.52
CA ASN A 1049 -57.56 -12.52 -59.42
C ASN A 1049 -56.70 -11.30 -58.99
N GLU A 1050 -55.69 -11.05 -59.82
CA GLU A 1050 -55.07 -9.73 -60.03
C GLU A 1050 -56.11 -8.66 -60.43
N LYS A 1051 -56.06 -7.48 -59.79
CA LYS A 1051 -56.16 -6.14 -60.43
C LYS A 1051 -56.19 -5.00 -59.40
N SER A 1052 -55.06 -4.30 -59.23
CA SER A 1052 -54.95 -2.83 -59.35
C SER A 1052 -53.58 -2.31 -58.85
N LEU A 1053 -52.81 -1.68 -59.74
CA LEU A 1053 -51.67 -0.82 -59.39
C LEU A 1053 -52.14 0.54 -58.83
N SER A 1054 -51.17 1.40 -58.44
CA SER A 1054 -51.26 2.77 -57.90
C SER A 1054 -51.73 2.85 -56.44
N GLU A 1055 -51.10 3.62 -55.54
CA GLU A 1055 -50.08 4.68 -55.65
C GLU A 1055 -49.30 4.79 -54.31
N GLY A 1056 -48.15 5.50 -54.21
CA GLY A 1056 -47.72 5.98 -52.87
C GLY A 1056 -46.25 5.98 -52.40
N GLY A 1057 -45.25 5.67 -53.23
CA GLY A 1057 -43.94 6.35 -53.20
C GLY A 1057 -42.86 6.14 -52.10
N ILE A 1058 -41.65 5.85 -52.59
CA ILE A 1058 -40.35 6.46 -52.20
C ILE A 1058 -39.65 5.98 -50.90
N LEU A 1059 -38.66 5.09 -51.09
CA LEU A 1059 -37.40 5.01 -50.32
C LEU A 1059 -36.48 6.18 -50.71
N PRO A 1060 -35.67 6.74 -49.78
CA PRO A 1060 -34.33 6.18 -49.49
C PRO A 1060 -33.96 6.22 -47.99
N GLY A 1061 -32.89 5.59 -47.52
CA GLY A 1061 -31.87 4.75 -48.17
C GLY A 1061 -30.90 4.22 -47.12
#